data_AF-A0A8T2QGY7-F1
#
_entry.id   AF-A0A8T2QGY7-F1
#
_cell.length_a   1.000
_cell.length_b   1.000
_cell.length_c   1.000
_cell.angle_alpha   90.00
_cell.angle_beta   90.00
_cell.angle_gamma   90.00
#
_symmetry.space_group_name_H-M   'P 1'
#
loop_
_entity.id
_entity.type
_entity.pdbx_description
1 polymer ?
#
loop_
_entity_poly.entity_id
_entity_poly.type
_entity_poly.pdbx_seq_one_letter_code
_entity_poly.pdbx_strand_id
1 'polypeptide(L)'
;MRFLPCRERPKRSKRLSKIDASPEQEGQKTFASARQPRERRASPDAPLSVARERIFFTRMMKMMIFGRSSFKPRLLLVVAAALVAGIVGLLGLQNSFPTGCIMTYMYPTYVPLPAPANTSVSKYGLFLYHEGWKKIDYELKLVQLSGVPVLFIPGNGGSYKQVRSLAAESDRAFNGGPLEESFYQSGVLTNEEGSFEENGIKRVNDIDGKDMNALRKQYYNHLDWFAVDLDGEHSAMDGRILEEHTEYVVQAIHRILDRYKESLEARSKNMANFATLLPKSVILVGHSMGGFVARAAVVHPGLRRHAVQTVVTLSSPHLSPPVATQPSLGYYFSRINWAWRKGYSSRKHPGLRSSLSTLSLSHVVVVSIFGGARDYQVRSKMASLDGLVPSTHGLSIAAPGMLNVWLGMEHQSILWCNQLVVQVSHTLLQMIDQKTGQPFSSPSRRLATFVRSLRSPLPQMLGWMSRSQIPEISQLARKPAVVSPNEDGYSTYSCSNSIKWPDESHEKDLFIETYAVTILAMDGRRRWLDIQKLGSDGRDHFVLVTNLVPCLGIRVHLWPERGSKEGFSVNQRVLEVTKKMVQLPAGPAPRQIEPGRQTEQAPPSGVLFLSSEDLQGFRFITLMVAPRPILSGRPPPAASMAVGQFYKPSEGRHTLPPFWIASTILGHKDVQLVENHPLLVNLTLSLSTGVLPVKMEMKTASCGIRNSVFANEDPGDLEHTSLCKLRCFPPVALVWDPLTGIAVIPNFFSETIVVDSSPALWSARRGSRETTVAILVDPLCAYNIRMSASLPSAATRFLLVHGLEIAGFAVAILLFTLMQQARAWELDYPVPSVLASMEYNLRLPFPFIYLSMIPLIIYTTLEIANSESTSSFASFVLVSIACYGFATGAVAILATLSQIILYIAASVHFFVKRRCMGWIQRVNAQIPSRVSNQLNVCSSLWVLGSIRSRPLFAVMVLSILLVFFVHPALGLIVVVLVHTCNCYLALYSHQQQNNFMLSSDEALDKQVPLEKVDNGQIASPKPIISFKDAQLEIFNYSHGLLLVHLIAAAMLIPSLVAWGQRLGMDRSLPWFLDASLSFGIILHGFVGSKLDVNTPLVPFPGSPNNDAGLSFVYALAALYSYLAGLALAPYRVFHALAIIGALTTVFRILDRRGRMKGDYSLRRRHFHRH
;
A
#
# COMPACT_ATOMS: atom_id res chain seq x y z
N MET A 1 -35.09 16.35 19.34
CA MET A 1 -35.15 16.06 20.78
C MET A 1 -33.75 16.26 21.38
N ARG A 2 -33.67 16.92 22.55
CA ARG A 2 -32.47 17.53 23.16
C ARG A 2 -31.85 16.66 24.27
N PHE A 3 -30.61 17.04 24.63
CA PHE A 3 -29.82 16.81 25.88
C PHE A 3 -28.90 15.57 25.87
N LEU A 4 -27.62 15.57 26.25
CA LEU A 4 -26.61 16.53 26.78
C LEU A 4 -25.20 15.89 26.65
N PRO A 5 -24.09 16.67 26.68
CA PRO A 5 -22.72 16.18 26.79
C PRO A 5 -22.18 16.21 28.24
N CYS A 6 -21.31 15.26 28.61
CA CYS A 6 -20.62 15.23 29.90
C CYS A 6 -19.39 16.14 29.90
N ARG A 7 -19.28 16.93 30.98
CA ARG A 7 -18.34 18.03 31.24
C ARG A 7 -17.29 17.56 32.26
N GLU A 8 -16.02 17.79 31.97
CA GLU A 8 -14.90 17.65 32.91
C GLU A 8 -15.00 18.69 34.05
N ARG A 9 -14.56 18.30 35.26
CA ARG A 9 -14.42 19.20 36.43
C ARG A 9 -12.94 19.36 36.82
N PRO A 10 -12.50 20.58 37.20
CA PRO A 10 -11.22 20.87 37.84
C PRO A 10 -11.36 21.12 39.37
N LYS A 11 -10.28 20.94 40.14
CA LYS A 11 -10.07 21.53 41.49
C LYS A 11 -8.54 21.73 41.69
N ARG A 12 -7.96 22.93 41.62
CA ARG A 12 -7.83 24.07 42.58
C ARG A 12 -7.03 23.82 43.86
N SER A 13 -5.96 24.61 44.02
CA SER A 13 -5.07 24.79 45.18
C SER A 13 -5.52 25.92 46.12
N LYS A 14 -4.95 25.96 47.34
CA LYS A 14 -4.80 27.10 48.29
C LYS A 14 -3.45 26.87 49.04
N ARG A 15 -2.40 27.73 48.94
CA ARG A 15 -2.01 28.99 49.68
C ARG A 15 -1.92 28.82 51.21
N LEU A 16 -1.01 29.38 52.03
CA LEU A 16 0.09 30.40 52.06
C LEU A 16 0.80 30.22 53.46
N SER A 17 2.13 30.05 53.62
CA SER A 17 3.25 31.01 53.87
C SER A 17 3.53 31.54 55.30
N LYS A 18 4.84 31.71 55.60
CA LYS A 18 5.58 32.52 56.63
C LYS A 18 6.03 31.76 57.92
N ILE A 19 7.22 31.94 58.53
CA ILE A 19 8.35 32.91 58.43
C ILE A 19 9.62 32.34 59.16
N ASP A 20 10.80 32.70 58.65
CA ASP A 20 12.17 32.94 59.19
C ASP A 20 12.76 32.22 60.43
N ALA A 21 13.99 31.69 60.29
CA ALA A 21 15.24 32.26 60.87
C ALA A 21 16.48 31.36 60.61
N SER A 22 17.60 32.01 60.28
CA SER A 22 18.96 31.54 59.92
C SER A 22 19.87 31.33 61.17
N PRO A 23 21.22 31.19 61.15
CA PRO A 23 22.21 30.70 60.15
C PRO A 23 23.27 29.69 60.71
N GLU A 24 24.21 29.24 59.83
CA GLU A 24 25.67 29.02 60.10
C GLU A 24 26.12 27.86 61.04
N GLN A 25 27.25 27.15 60.91
CA GLN A 25 28.42 27.14 60.01
C GLN A 25 29.23 25.84 60.29
N GLU A 26 30.07 25.43 59.32
CA GLU A 26 31.41 24.81 59.47
C GLU A 26 31.71 23.53 60.28
N GLY A 27 32.66 22.72 59.74
CA GLY A 27 33.77 22.25 60.58
C GLY A 27 34.12 20.75 60.59
N GLN A 28 34.83 20.29 59.54
CA GLN A 28 35.97 19.35 59.53
C GLN A 28 36.35 18.46 60.75
N LYS A 29 36.70 17.20 60.40
CA LYS A 29 37.92 16.42 60.76
C LYS A 29 37.98 15.47 62.00
N THR A 30 38.27 14.20 61.67
CA THR A 30 39.34 13.28 62.16
C THR A 30 39.28 12.47 63.48
N PHE A 31 39.56 11.16 63.29
CA PHE A 31 40.39 10.19 64.05
C PHE A 31 39.94 9.55 65.39
N ALA A 32 39.72 8.23 65.29
CA ALA A 32 40.27 7.10 66.07
C ALA A 32 40.02 6.88 67.58
N SER A 33 39.50 5.66 67.86
CA SER A 33 40.13 4.61 68.71
C SER A 33 39.35 4.09 69.93
N ALA A 34 39.18 2.75 69.92
CA ALA A 34 39.17 1.79 71.03
C ALA A 34 38.03 1.79 72.09
N ARG A 35 37.20 0.72 72.04
CA ARG A 35 37.07 -0.29 73.12
C ARG A 35 36.18 -1.47 72.68
N GLN A 36 36.77 -2.66 72.64
CA GLN A 36 36.11 -3.96 72.85
C GLN A 36 36.03 -4.25 74.37
N PRO A 37 35.37 -5.34 74.87
CA PRO A 37 34.38 -6.25 74.27
C PRO A 37 33.14 -6.48 75.16
N ARG A 38 32.07 -7.09 74.63
CA ARG A 38 31.26 -8.05 75.40
C ARG A 38 30.57 -9.06 74.49
N GLU A 39 30.91 -10.32 74.73
CA GLU A 39 30.38 -11.52 74.09
C GLU A 39 28.88 -11.70 74.34
N ARG A 40 28.13 -12.08 73.30
CA ARG A 40 27.05 -13.08 73.39
C ARG A 40 27.09 -13.97 72.15
N ARG A 41 27.20 -15.27 72.38
CA ARG A 41 27.20 -16.34 71.37
C ARG A 41 25.80 -16.55 70.77
N ALA A 42 25.80 -16.69 69.44
CA ALA A 42 25.06 -17.59 68.56
C ALA A 42 23.53 -17.79 68.69
N SER A 43 22.83 -17.52 67.58
CA SER A 43 21.89 -18.49 66.97
C SER A 43 22.04 -18.44 65.43
N PRO A 44 22.30 -19.56 64.74
CA PRO A 44 22.38 -19.62 63.29
C PRO A 44 21.17 -20.40 62.73
N ASP A 45 20.03 -19.74 62.53
CA ASP A 45 18.87 -20.36 61.87
C ASP A 45 18.19 -19.37 60.92
N ALA A 46 18.81 -19.16 59.76
CA ALA A 46 18.13 -18.69 58.55
C ALA A 46 18.17 -19.83 57.52
N PRO A 47 17.04 -20.22 56.90
CA PRO A 47 16.99 -21.45 56.15
C PRO A 47 17.83 -21.32 54.86
N LEU A 48 18.83 -22.20 54.72
CA LEU A 48 19.66 -22.39 53.52
C LEU A 48 18.85 -22.58 52.21
N SER A 49 17.52 -22.77 52.28
CA SER A 49 16.63 -22.99 51.14
C SER A 49 16.36 -21.74 50.31
N VAL A 50 16.19 -20.56 50.92
CA VAL A 50 15.83 -19.31 50.19
C VAL A 50 17.04 -18.72 49.48
N ALA A 51 18.23 -18.84 50.09
CA ALA A 51 19.50 -18.49 49.44
C ALA A 51 19.84 -19.44 48.28
N ARG A 52 19.59 -20.76 48.43
CA ARG A 52 19.71 -21.73 47.33
C ARG A 52 18.72 -21.45 46.20
N GLU A 53 17.46 -21.11 46.50
CA GLU A 53 16.45 -20.78 45.48
C GLU A 53 16.80 -19.50 44.71
N ARG A 54 17.28 -18.43 45.37
CA ARG A 54 17.76 -17.21 44.69
C ARG A 54 19.01 -17.49 43.86
N ILE A 55 20.02 -18.18 44.40
CA ILE A 55 21.23 -18.53 43.65
C ILE A 55 20.92 -19.45 42.46
N PHE A 56 19.95 -20.36 42.62
CA PHE A 56 19.46 -21.20 41.54
C PHE A 56 18.72 -20.39 40.47
N PHE A 57 17.81 -19.48 40.84
CA PHE A 57 17.11 -18.61 39.90
C PHE A 57 18.08 -17.69 39.14
N THR A 58 19.10 -17.15 39.82
CA THR A 58 20.14 -16.32 39.21
C THR A 58 21.12 -17.13 38.34
N ARG A 59 21.47 -18.37 38.73
CA ARG A 59 22.22 -19.32 37.88
C ARG A 59 21.40 -19.81 36.69
N MET A 60 20.08 -19.98 36.84
CA MET A 60 19.13 -20.35 35.80
C MET A 60 18.94 -19.19 34.82
N MET A 61 18.85 -17.94 35.29
CA MET A 61 18.87 -16.75 34.43
C MET A 61 20.22 -16.58 33.71
N LYS A 62 21.35 -16.83 34.40
CA LYS A 62 22.68 -16.87 33.75
C LYS A 62 22.79 -18.00 32.74
N MET A 63 22.21 -19.19 32.94
CA MET A 63 22.12 -20.24 31.91
C MET A 63 21.14 -19.89 30.79
N MET A 64 20.06 -19.14 31.06
CA MET A 64 19.13 -18.67 30.04
C MET A 64 19.71 -17.57 29.14
N ILE A 65 20.59 -16.71 29.69
CA ILE A 65 21.22 -15.60 28.94
C ILE A 65 22.59 -16.01 28.36
N PHE A 66 23.33 -16.91 29.03
CA PHE A 66 24.73 -17.28 28.70
C PHE A 66 24.98 -18.79 28.54
N GLY A 67 23.95 -19.64 28.51
CA GLY A 67 24.11 -21.10 28.33
C GLY A 67 24.59 -21.47 26.93
N ARG A 68 25.91 -21.49 26.72
CA ARG A 68 26.69 -22.08 25.60
C ARG A 68 26.29 -21.72 24.15
N SER A 69 25.29 -20.86 23.96
CA SER A 69 24.93 -20.21 22.71
C SER A 69 25.12 -18.71 22.91
N SER A 70 26.38 -18.26 22.98
CA SER A 70 26.68 -16.85 22.71
C SER A 70 26.05 -16.52 21.37
N PHE A 71 25.08 -15.60 21.34
CA PHE A 71 24.60 -15.06 20.07
C PHE A 71 25.83 -14.56 19.33
N LYS A 72 26.18 -15.25 18.24
CA LYS A 72 27.30 -14.78 17.45
C LYS A 72 26.94 -13.41 16.88
N PRO A 73 27.90 -12.47 16.85
CA PRO A 73 27.62 -11.05 16.68
C PRO A 73 26.78 -10.72 15.43
N ARG A 74 26.87 -11.56 14.38
CA ARG A 74 26.15 -11.40 13.11
C ARG A 74 24.63 -11.55 13.25
N LEU A 75 24.17 -12.60 13.92
CA LEU A 75 22.72 -12.83 14.09
C LEU A 75 22.12 -11.79 15.04
N LEU A 76 22.87 -11.38 16.07
CA LEU A 76 22.47 -10.32 17.00
C LEU A 76 22.25 -8.99 16.27
N LEU A 77 23.15 -8.63 15.34
CA LEU A 77 23.03 -7.42 14.52
C LEU A 77 21.74 -7.44 13.69
N VAL A 78 21.47 -8.55 12.99
CA VAL A 78 20.27 -8.69 12.14
C VAL A 78 18.99 -8.62 12.96
N VAL A 79 18.97 -9.27 14.14
CA VAL A 79 17.84 -9.22 15.07
C VAL A 79 17.61 -7.80 15.59
N ALA A 80 18.66 -7.10 16.01
CA ALA A 80 18.56 -5.72 16.49
C ALA A 80 18.03 -4.78 15.40
N ALA A 81 18.56 -4.89 14.17
CA ALA A 81 18.10 -4.10 13.03
C ALA A 81 16.62 -4.36 12.69
N ALA A 82 16.20 -5.62 12.65
CA ALA A 82 14.81 -5.98 12.39
C ALA A 82 13.86 -5.48 13.49
N LEU A 83 14.26 -5.57 14.76
CA LEU A 83 13.47 -5.10 15.89
C LEU A 83 13.32 -3.57 15.86
N VAL A 84 14.40 -2.83 15.61
CA VAL A 84 14.36 -1.36 15.47
C VAL A 84 13.48 -0.96 14.29
N ALA A 85 13.69 -1.54 13.11
CA ALA A 85 12.89 -1.24 11.92
C ALA A 85 11.40 -1.57 12.13
N GLY A 86 11.10 -2.70 12.79
CA GLY A 86 9.74 -3.10 13.14
C GLY A 86 9.05 -2.13 14.09
N ILE A 87 9.71 -1.76 15.19
CA ILE A 87 9.15 -0.81 16.17
C ILE A 87 8.97 0.58 15.55
N VAL A 88 9.99 1.09 14.86
CA VAL A 88 9.96 2.42 14.21
C VAL A 88 8.87 2.47 13.13
N GLY A 89 8.71 1.39 12.34
CA GLY A 89 7.64 1.29 11.36
C GLY A 89 6.24 1.21 12.00
N LEU A 90 6.09 0.49 13.12
CA LEU A 90 4.82 0.42 13.84
C LEU A 90 4.43 1.76 14.46
N LEU A 91 5.39 2.49 15.04
CA LEU A 91 5.18 3.84 15.56
C LEU A 91 4.84 4.82 14.44
N GLY A 92 5.42 4.66 13.25
CA GLY A 92 5.10 5.50 12.10
C GLY A 92 3.66 5.35 11.59
N LEU A 93 3.04 4.17 11.76
CA LEU A 93 1.62 3.95 11.42
C LEU A 93 0.64 4.73 12.31
N GLN A 94 1.07 5.22 13.48
CA GLN A 94 0.21 5.99 14.39
C GLN A 94 0.03 7.46 13.97
N ASN A 95 0.86 7.95 13.05
CA ASN A 95 0.77 9.33 12.58
C ASN A 95 -0.31 9.46 11.50
N SER A 96 -1.47 10.01 11.86
CA SER A 96 -2.51 10.39 10.89
C SER A 96 -2.07 11.62 10.10
N PHE A 97 -2.18 11.58 8.77
CA PHE A 97 -1.88 12.74 7.93
C PHE A 97 -3.14 13.62 7.82
N PRO A 98 -3.04 14.95 8.03
CA PRO A 98 -4.19 15.82 7.85
C PRO A 98 -4.66 15.77 6.40
N THR A 99 -5.91 15.32 6.20
CA THR A 99 -6.52 15.29 4.88
C THR A 99 -7.00 16.70 4.54
N GLY A 100 -6.43 17.33 3.50
CA GLY A 100 -6.93 18.61 2.92
C GLY A 100 -8.27 18.48 2.19
N CYS A 101 -9.05 17.46 2.56
CA CYS A 101 -10.26 17.04 1.92
C CYS A 101 -11.47 17.76 2.51
N ILE A 102 -12.33 18.31 1.66
CA ILE A 102 -13.58 18.94 2.10
C ILE A 102 -14.62 17.84 2.31
N MET A 103 -15.36 17.90 3.42
CA MET A 103 -16.38 16.91 3.75
C MET A 103 -17.65 17.08 2.90
N THR A 104 -18.28 15.96 2.56
CA THR A 104 -19.60 15.91 1.89
C THR A 104 -20.73 15.85 2.91
N TYR A 105 -21.88 16.46 2.60
CA TYR A 105 -23.10 16.46 3.42
C TYR A 105 -24.30 15.99 2.60
N MET A 106 -25.18 15.21 3.23
CA MET A 106 -26.29 14.51 2.57
C MET A 106 -27.39 14.10 3.56
N TYR A 107 -28.58 13.79 3.04
CA TYR A 107 -29.73 13.25 3.76
C TYR A 107 -30.17 11.92 3.11
N PRO A 108 -29.49 10.80 3.44
CA PRO A 108 -29.65 9.56 2.71
C PRO A 108 -30.85 8.75 3.21
N THR A 109 -31.71 8.32 2.29
CA THR A 109 -32.77 7.33 2.51
C THR A 109 -32.51 6.11 1.61
N TYR A 110 -32.72 4.90 2.12
CA TYR A 110 -32.49 3.65 1.38
C TYR A 110 -33.80 2.88 1.23
N VAL A 111 -34.24 2.74 -0.01
CA VAL A 111 -35.46 2.04 -0.39
C VAL A 111 -35.11 0.59 -0.72
N PRO A 112 -35.56 -0.41 0.06
CA PRO A 112 -35.24 -1.81 -0.21
C PRO A 112 -35.89 -2.27 -1.51
N LEU A 113 -35.13 -3.01 -2.33
CA LEU A 113 -35.67 -3.68 -3.51
C LEU A 113 -36.07 -5.12 -3.14
N PRO A 114 -37.36 -5.48 -3.25
CA PRO A 114 -37.81 -6.83 -2.91
C PRO A 114 -37.24 -7.86 -3.90
N ALA A 115 -36.87 -9.03 -3.36
CA ALA A 115 -36.50 -10.20 -4.16
C ALA A 115 -37.72 -10.72 -4.97
N PRO A 116 -37.51 -11.44 -6.09
CA PRO A 116 -38.60 -12.11 -6.78
C PRO A 116 -39.35 -13.07 -5.85
N ALA A 117 -40.68 -13.18 -6.00
CA ALA A 117 -41.54 -13.95 -5.10
C ALA A 117 -41.18 -15.45 -4.94
N ASN A 118 -40.40 -16.01 -5.87
CA ASN A 118 -39.99 -17.42 -5.90
C ASN A 118 -38.59 -17.67 -5.31
N THR A 119 -37.92 -16.64 -4.79
CA THR A 119 -36.56 -16.76 -4.24
C THR A 119 -36.62 -16.68 -2.72
N SER A 120 -35.99 -17.63 -2.01
CA SER A 120 -35.81 -17.55 -0.56
C SER A 120 -35.14 -16.24 -0.17
N VAL A 121 -35.37 -15.78 1.08
CA VAL A 121 -34.73 -14.57 1.63
C VAL A 121 -33.23 -14.61 1.34
N SER A 122 -32.76 -13.68 0.48
CA SER A 122 -31.35 -13.57 0.13
C SER A 122 -30.57 -13.10 1.36
N LYS A 123 -29.43 -13.76 1.65
CA LYS A 123 -28.45 -13.35 2.66
C LYS A 123 -28.04 -11.87 2.50
N TYR A 124 -27.97 -11.40 1.27
CA TYR A 124 -27.56 -10.04 0.92
C TYR A 124 -28.76 -9.19 0.50
N GLY A 125 -28.64 -7.87 0.68
CA GLY A 125 -29.68 -6.88 0.38
C GLY A 125 -29.39 -6.06 -0.87
N LEU A 126 -30.42 -5.43 -1.43
CA LEU A 126 -30.30 -4.47 -2.54
C LEU A 126 -31.17 -3.26 -2.24
N PHE A 127 -30.59 -2.07 -2.33
CA PHE A 127 -31.25 -0.82 -1.97
C PHE A 127 -31.14 0.21 -3.08
N LEU A 128 -32.19 0.99 -3.31
CA LEU A 128 -32.17 2.22 -4.09
C LEU A 128 -31.93 3.41 -3.15
N TYR A 129 -30.95 4.24 -3.48
CA TYR A 129 -30.67 5.49 -2.77
C TYR A 129 -31.68 6.57 -3.14
N HIS A 130 -32.08 7.36 -2.14
CA HIS A 130 -32.86 8.57 -2.32
C HIS A 130 -32.30 9.71 -1.46
N GLU A 131 -32.04 10.87 -2.08
CA GLU A 131 -31.65 12.09 -1.38
C GLU A 131 -32.89 12.84 -0.88
N GLY A 132 -32.92 13.16 0.42
CA GLY A 132 -33.94 14.03 0.99
C GLY A 132 -34.36 13.65 2.41
N TRP A 133 -34.88 14.64 3.13
CA TRP A 133 -35.37 14.50 4.52
C TRP A 133 -36.86 14.18 4.62
N LYS A 134 -37.61 14.29 3.51
CA LYS A 134 -39.07 14.05 3.49
C LYS A 134 -39.35 12.54 3.47
N LYS A 135 -40.39 12.12 4.19
CA LYS A 135 -40.87 10.73 4.15
C LYS A 135 -41.41 10.44 2.75
N ILE A 136 -40.92 9.36 2.15
CA ILE A 136 -41.32 8.89 0.81
C ILE A 136 -42.07 7.57 0.90
N ASP A 137 -42.96 7.35 -0.06
CA ASP A 137 -43.57 6.04 -0.30
C ASP A 137 -42.62 5.20 -1.16
N TYR A 138 -42.17 4.08 -0.61
CA TYR A 138 -41.18 3.19 -1.23
C TYR A 138 -41.74 2.50 -2.47
N GLU A 139 -42.99 2.04 -2.43
CA GLU A 139 -43.60 1.36 -3.58
C GLU A 139 -43.80 2.32 -4.73
N LEU A 140 -44.32 3.51 -4.44
CA LEU A 140 -44.49 4.56 -5.44
C LEU A 140 -43.14 4.96 -6.06
N LYS A 141 -42.10 5.12 -5.24
CA LYS A 141 -40.76 5.48 -5.74
C LYS A 141 -40.20 4.41 -6.68
N LEU A 142 -40.42 3.13 -6.37
CA LEU A 142 -39.97 2.02 -7.20
C LEU A 142 -40.78 1.86 -8.51
N VAL A 143 -41.98 2.44 -8.60
CA VAL A 143 -42.79 2.52 -9.83
C VAL A 143 -42.39 3.74 -10.68
N GLN A 144 -41.75 4.74 -10.09
CA GLN A 144 -41.35 5.99 -10.77
C GLN A 144 -39.88 6.02 -11.21
N LEU A 145 -39.30 4.86 -11.52
CA LEU A 145 -37.92 4.79 -12.04
C LEU A 145 -37.83 5.29 -13.49
N SER A 146 -36.92 6.22 -13.76
CA SER A 146 -36.67 6.77 -15.11
C SER A 146 -35.22 7.19 -15.38
N GLY A 147 -34.33 7.12 -14.39
CA GLY A 147 -32.92 7.48 -14.52
C GLY A 147 -32.07 6.39 -15.17
N VAL A 148 -30.76 6.65 -15.25
CA VAL A 148 -29.76 5.67 -15.65
C VAL A 148 -29.34 4.85 -14.42
N PRO A 149 -29.44 3.50 -14.44
CA PRO A 149 -29.10 2.69 -13.28
C PRO A 149 -27.60 2.63 -13.04
N VAL A 150 -27.20 2.93 -11.80
CA VAL A 150 -25.83 2.78 -11.29
C VAL A 150 -25.85 1.83 -10.10
N LEU A 151 -24.99 0.81 -10.08
CA LEU A 151 -24.88 -0.13 -8.95
C LEU A 151 -23.57 0.08 -8.21
N PHE A 152 -23.66 0.50 -6.96
CA PHE A 152 -22.55 0.59 -6.03
C PHE A 152 -22.28 -0.75 -5.33
N ILE A 153 -21.02 -1.16 -5.30
CA ILE A 153 -20.55 -2.39 -4.69
C ILE A 153 -19.51 -2.04 -3.60
N PRO A 154 -19.82 -2.25 -2.31
CA PRO A 154 -18.90 -1.95 -1.22
C PRO A 154 -17.73 -2.94 -1.17
N GLY A 155 -16.68 -2.52 -0.48
CA GLY A 155 -15.47 -3.31 -0.29
C GLY A 155 -15.47 -4.21 0.94
N ASN A 156 -14.27 -4.67 1.29
CA ASN A 156 -14.02 -5.48 2.48
C ASN A 156 -14.52 -4.80 3.76
N GLY A 157 -15.42 -5.44 4.51
CA GLY A 157 -15.99 -4.83 5.72
C GLY A 157 -16.90 -3.62 5.45
N GLY A 158 -17.22 -3.34 4.18
CA GLY A 158 -17.91 -2.12 3.75
C GLY A 158 -19.43 -2.24 3.86
N SER A 159 -20.07 -1.11 4.17
CA SER A 159 -21.53 -0.99 4.12
C SER A 159 -21.97 -0.41 2.78
N TYR A 160 -23.11 -0.87 2.25
CA TYR A 160 -23.79 -0.26 1.10
C TYR A 160 -23.97 1.26 1.26
N LYS A 161 -24.04 1.75 2.51
CA LYS A 161 -24.18 3.17 2.84
C LYS A 161 -22.98 4.03 2.43
N GLN A 162 -21.87 3.44 2.02
CA GLN A 162 -20.70 4.15 1.48
C GLN A 162 -21.03 4.92 0.18
N VAL A 163 -22.07 4.53 -0.55
CA VAL A 163 -22.51 5.19 -1.79
C VAL A 163 -22.98 6.64 -1.59
N ARG A 164 -23.42 6.98 -0.37
CA ARG A 164 -24.18 8.19 -0.05
C ARG A 164 -23.62 9.49 -0.61
N SER A 165 -22.30 9.69 -0.55
CA SER A 165 -21.67 10.93 -0.98
C SER A 165 -21.76 11.10 -2.50
N LEU A 166 -21.49 10.03 -3.26
CA LEU A 166 -21.61 10.03 -4.73
C LEU A 166 -23.06 10.15 -5.18
N ALA A 167 -23.98 9.44 -4.52
CA ALA A 167 -25.39 9.49 -4.88
C ALA A 167 -26.02 10.85 -4.58
N ALA A 168 -25.74 11.43 -3.40
CA ALA A 168 -26.19 12.76 -3.04
C ALA A 168 -25.63 13.84 -3.97
N GLU A 169 -24.35 13.76 -4.31
CA GLU A 169 -23.74 14.72 -5.23
C GLU A 169 -24.25 14.56 -6.66
N SER A 170 -24.53 13.34 -7.11
CA SER A 170 -25.15 13.09 -8.42
C SER A 170 -26.54 13.73 -8.52
N ASP A 171 -27.37 13.63 -7.47
CA ASP A 171 -28.67 14.29 -7.41
C ASP A 171 -28.54 15.82 -7.40
N ARG A 172 -27.63 16.35 -6.56
CA ARG A 172 -27.32 17.79 -6.50
C ARG A 172 -26.83 18.33 -7.84
N ALA A 173 -25.92 17.62 -8.50
CA ALA A 173 -25.37 17.98 -9.80
C ALA A 173 -26.44 17.94 -10.90
N PHE A 174 -27.33 16.95 -10.87
CA PHE A 174 -28.45 16.88 -11.82
C PHE A 174 -29.41 18.08 -11.68
N ASN A 175 -29.72 18.46 -10.43
CA ASN A 175 -30.61 19.59 -10.14
C ASN A 175 -29.94 20.96 -10.34
N GLY A 176 -28.64 21.06 -10.08
CA GLY A 176 -27.85 22.30 -10.18
C GLY A 176 -27.29 22.59 -11.57
N GLY A 177 -27.17 21.57 -12.42
CA GLY A 177 -26.61 21.68 -13.78
C GLY A 177 -25.10 21.44 -13.88
N PRO A 178 -24.51 21.62 -15.07
CA PRO A 178 -23.08 21.42 -15.30
C PRO A 178 -22.19 22.36 -14.48
N LEU A 179 -20.94 21.95 -14.23
CA LEU A 179 -19.95 22.80 -13.58
C LEU A 179 -19.66 24.05 -14.44
N GLU A 180 -19.54 25.20 -13.80
CA GLU A 180 -19.15 26.44 -14.48
C GLU A 180 -17.73 26.34 -15.05
N GLU A 181 -17.58 26.56 -16.37
CA GLU A 181 -16.27 26.49 -17.06
C GLU A 181 -15.25 27.52 -16.55
N SER A 182 -15.70 28.60 -15.91
CA SER A 182 -14.82 29.62 -15.29
C SER A 182 -14.03 29.07 -14.10
N PHE A 183 -14.57 28.09 -13.39
CA PHE A 183 -14.01 27.53 -12.16
C PHE A 183 -13.52 26.08 -12.29
N TYR A 184 -13.97 25.36 -13.33
CA TYR A 184 -13.63 23.96 -13.55
C TYR A 184 -13.07 23.73 -14.94
N GLN A 185 -11.85 23.19 -14.98
CA GLN A 185 -11.15 22.95 -16.24
C GLN A 185 -11.56 21.62 -16.87
N SER A 186 -11.36 21.51 -18.19
CA SER A 186 -11.40 20.26 -18.95
C SER A 186 -9.98 19.87 -19.40
N GLY A 187 -9.68 18.58 -19.36
CA GLY A 187 -8.45 17.98 -19.87
C GLY A 187 -8.40 17.86 -21.40
N VAL A 188 -7.21 17.52 -21.92
CA VAL A 188 -6.91 17.39 -23.36
C VAL A 188 -6.89 15.92 -23.77
N LEU A 189 -7.50 15.59 -24.92
CA LEU A 189 -7.52 14.23 -25.49
C LEU A 189 -6.25 13.96 -26.31
N THR A 190 -5.75 12.72 -26.31
CA THR A 190 -4.65 12.27 -27.18
C THR A 190 -5.19 11.69 -28.50
N ASN A 191 -4.40 11.65 -29.58
CA ASN A 191 -4.92 11.11 -30.85
C ASN A 191 -5.23 9.61 -30.79
N GLU A 192 -4.50 8.76 -30.07
CA GLU A 192 -4.87 7.33 -29.91
C GLU A 192 -6.24 7.15 -29.24
N GLU A 193 -6.61 8.07 -28.35
CA GLU A 193 -7.90 8.11 -27.66
C GLU A 193 -8.99 8.84 -28.47
N GLY A 194 -8.62 9.52 -29.56
CA GLY A 194 -9.50 10.37 -30.39
C GLY A 194 -9.57 10.03 -31.89
N SER A 195 -8.70 9.16 -32.42
CA SER A 195 -8.61 8.82 -33.84
C SER A 195 -9.03 7.37 -34.09
N PHE A 196 -10.32 7.12 -34.22
CA PHE A 196 -10.81 5.96 -34.95
C PHE A 196 -12.01 6.36 -35.81
N GLU A 197 -11.82 6.23 -37.12
CA GLU A 197 -12.81 6.48 -38.17
C GLU A 197 -13.98 5.50 -38.05
N GLU A 198 -15.19 6.04 -38.08
CA GLU A 198 -16.38 5.29 -38.50
C GLU A 198 -16.98 6.05 -39.69
N ASN A 199 -16.78 5.49 -40.89
CA ASN A 199 -17.41 5.81 -42.18
C ASN A 199 -18.10 7.19 -42.29
N GLY A 200 -17.37 8.18 -42.80
CA GLY A 200 -17.98 9.32 -43.51
C GLY A 200 -18.54 10.47 -42.68
N ILE A 201 -18.25 10.55 -41.37
CA ILE A 201 -18.56 11.74 -40.57
C ILE A 201 -17.26 12.47 -40.19
N LYS A 202 -17.25 13.77 -40.47
CA LYS A 202 -16.14 14.72 -40.24
C LYS A 202 -15.48 14.55 -38.86
N ARG A 203 -14.17 14.84 -38.83
CA ARG A 203 -13.25 14.89 -37.67
C ARG A 203 -13.97 15.03 -36.31
N VAL A 204 -13.57 14.22 -35.32
CA VAL A 204 -13.98 14.38 -33.91
C VAL A 204 -13.58 15.75 -33.31
N ASN A 205 -12.75 16.52 -34.01
CA ASN A 205 -12.47 17.94 -33.70
C ASN A 205 -13.57 18.92 -34.16
N ASP A 206 -14.55 18.47 -34.95
CA ASP A 206 -15.75 19.23 -35.39
C ASP A 206 -17.01 18.86 -34.57
N ILE A 207 -16.88 18.25 -33.39
CA ILE A 207 -18.01 18.26 -32.44
C ILE A 207 -18.12 19.70 -31.92
N ASP A 208 -18.93 20.47 -32.61
CA ASP A 208 -19.39 21.82 -32.31
C ASP A 208 -19.13 22.25 -30.86
N GLY A 209 -18.04 23.00 -30.68
CA GLY A 209 -17.83 23.82 -29.48
C GLY A 209 -18.91 24.89 -29.31
N LYS A 210 -19.74 25.14 -30.33
CA LYS A 210 -20.89 26.05 -30.29
C LYS A 210 -22.17 25.42 -29.72
N ASP A 211 -22.39 24.11 -29.88
CA ASP A 211 -23.72 23.52 -29.66
C ASP A 211 -23.87 22.72 -28.35
N MET A 212 -22.78 22.42 -27.64
CA MET A 212 -22.85 21.65 -26.38
C MET A 212 -22.90 22.52 -25.11
N ASN A 213 -22.29 23.71 -25.09
CA ASN A 213 -21.99 24.42 -23.83
C ASN A 213 -22.58 25.84 -23.71
N ALA A 214 -23.00 26.49 -24.80
CA ALA A 214 -23.52 27.86 -24.73
C ALA A 214 -25.02 27.95 -24.34
N LEU A 215 -25.73 26.82 -24.26
CA LEU A 215 -27.19 26.77 -24.05
C LEU A 215 -27.67 25.67 -23.08
N ARG A 216 -26.80 25.07 -22.26
CA ARG A 216 -27.21 24.00 -21.33
C ARG A 216 -27.38 24.48 -19.89
N LYS A 217 -28.64 24.59 -19.45
CA LYS A 217 -28.97 24.80 -18.04
C LYS A 217 -28.99 23.50 -17.21
N GLN A 218 -29.09 22.31 -17.82
CA GLN A 218 -29.26 21.04 -17.08
C GLN A 218 -28.79 19.79 -17.85
N TYR A 219 -28.49 18.71 -17.12
CA TYR A 219 -28.24 17.37 -17.67
C TYR A 219 -29.53 16.71 -18.19
N TYR A 220 -29.43 15.82 -19.18
CA TYR A 220 -30.62 15.24 -19.84
C TYR A 220 -31.36 14.20 -18.99
N ASN A 221 -30.63 13.36 -18.25
CA ASN A 221 -31.22 12.37 -17.35
C ASN A 221 -30.41 12.27 -16.06
N HIS A 222 -31.03 11.79 -14.98
CA HIS A 222 -30.40 11.60 -13.67
C HIS A 222 -29.84 10.18 -13.52
N LEU A 223 -29.09 9.96 -12.44
CA LEU A 223 -28.55 8.65 -12.07
C LEU A 223 -29.38 8.06 -10.92
N ASP A 224 -29.92 6.86 -11.13
CA ASP A 224 -30.58 6.08 -10.07
C ASP A 224 -29.53 5.18 -9.43
N TRP A 225 -29.09 5.54 -8.22
CA TRP A 225 -28.05 4.82 -7.49
C TRP A 225 -28.65 3.66 -6.69
N PHE A 226 -28.30 2.45 -7.07
CA PHE A 226 -28.52 1.23 -6.30
C PHE A 226 -27.25 0.87 -5.52
N ALA A 227 -27.39 0.17 -4.41
CA ALA A 227 -26.27 -0.33 -3.62
C ALA A 227 -26.56 -1.74 -3.10
N VAL A 228 -25.61 -2.66 -3.26
CA VAL A 228 -25.70 -4.01 -2.67
C VAL A 228 -25.23 -3.98 -1.22
N ASP A 229 -25.97 -4.65 -0.35
CA ASP A 229 -25.59 -4.89 1.04
C ASP A 229 -25.00 -6.30 1.18
N LEU A 230 -23.68 -6.34 1.32
CA LEU A 230 -22.89 -7.56 1.40
C LEU A 230 -22.59 -7.96 2.86
N ASP A 231 -23.42 -7.49 3.80
CA ASP A 231 -23.38 -7.79 5.25
C ASP A 231 -22.03 -7.43 5.92
N GLY A 232 -21.26 -6.53 5.32
CA GLY A 232 -19.97 -6.11 5.86
C GLY A 232 -18.94 -7.25 5.97
N GLU A 233 -19.03 -8.29 5.14
CA GLU A 233 -18.11 -9.42 5.20
C GLU A 233 -16.67 -9.06 4.77
N HIS A 234 -15.69 -9.76 5.34
CA HIS A 234 -14.27 -9.52 5.07
C HIS A 234 -13.77 -10.19 3.78
N SER A 235 -14.26 -9.70 2.64
CA SER A 235 -13.96 -10.22 1.30
C SER A 235 -12.50 -10.10 0.84
N ALA A 236 -11.66 -9.28 1.50
CA ALA A 236 -10.22 -9.22 1.20
C ALA A 236 -9.43 -10.39 1.79
N MET A 237 -10.04 -11.13 2.71
CA MET A 237 -9.36 -12.17 3.50
C MET A 237 -9.74 -13.59 3.09
N ASP A 238 -10.79 -13.76 2.28
CA ASP A 238 -11.26 -15.07 1.86
C ASP A 238 -11.82 -15.10 0.42
N GLY A 239 -11.34 -16.07 -0.37
CA GLY A 239 -11.70 -16.21 -1.78
C GLY A 239 -13.13 -16.67 -2.04
N ARG A 240 -13.74 -17.43 -1.11
CA ARG A 240 -15.14 -17.89 -1.22
C ARG A 240 -16.12 -16.74 -1.06
N ILE A 241 -15.87 -15.89 -0.07
CA ILE A 241 -16.68 -14.68 0.16
C ILE A 241 -16.74 -13.83 -1.11
N LEU A 242 -15.58 -13.63 -1.75
CA LEU A 242 -15.48 -12.81 -2.94
C LEU A 242 -16.22 -13.41 -4.16
N GLU A 243 -16.26 -14.73 -4.28
CA GLU A 243 -17.04 -15.45 -5.30
C GLU A 243 -18.55 -15.31 -5.04
N GLU A 244 -19.02 -15.51 -3.81
CA GLU A 244 -20.42 -15.32 -3.42
C GLU A 244 -20.90 -13.87 -3.63
N HIS A 245 -20.05 -12.88 -3.31
CA HIS A 245 -20.32 -11.47 -3.62
C HIS A 245 -20.47 -11.24 -5.12
N THR A 246 -19.68 -11.94 -5.94
CA THR A 246 -19.78 -11.86 -7.41
C THR A 246 -21.09 -12.44 -7.92
N GLU A 247 -21.48 -13.62 -7.44
CA GLU A 247 -22.75 -14.27 -7.79
C GLU A 247 -23.94 -13.37 -7.44
N TYR A 248 -23.95 -12.80 -6.23
CA TYR A 248 -25.02 -11.92 -5.80
C TYR A 248 -25.09 -10.61 -6.60
N VAL A 249 -23.94 -10.01 -6.93
CA VAL A 249 -23.91 -8.80 -7.78
C VAL A 249 -24.48 -9.07 -9.16
N VAL A 250 -24.22 -10.25 -9.76
CA VAL A 250 -24.83 -10.63 -11.05
C VAL A 250 -26.35 -10.72 -10.93
N GLN A 251 -26.86 -11.31 -9.85
CA GLN A 251 -28.31 -11.36 -9.58
C GLN A 251 -28.90 -9.95 -9.37
N ALA A 252 -28.19 -9.08 -8.65
CA ALA A 252 -28.60 -7.70 -8.43
C ALA A 252 -28.70 -6.91 -9.74
N ILE A 253 -27.73 -7.06 -10.66
CA ILE A 253 -27.78 -6.43 -11.98
C ILE A 253 -29.04 -6.86 -12.75
N HIS A 254 -29.37 -8.14 -12.75
CA HIS A 254 -30.58 -8.64 -13.41
C HIS A 254 -31.83 -8.07 -12.75
N ARG A 255 -31.88 -8.08 -11.41
CA ARG A 255 -33.02 -7.57 -10.65
C ARG A 255 -33.28 -6.09 -10.93
N ILE A 256 -32.23 -5.27 -11.05
CA ILE A 256 -32.35 -3.84 -11.39
C ILE A 256 -33.00 -3.70 -12.76
N LEU A 257 -32.46 -4.36 -13.79
CA LEU A 257 -32.99 -4.26 -15.15
C LEU A 257 -34.45 -4.74 -15.23
N ASP A 258 -34.78 -5.82 -14.53
CA ASP A 258 -36.15 -6.32 -14.45
C ASP A 258 -37.08 -5.34 -13.73
N ARG A 259 -36.59 -4.65 -12.68
CA ARG A 259 -37.39 -3.65 -11.97
C ARG A 259 -37.70 -2.42 -12.83
N TYR A 260 -36.80 -2.01 -13.73
CA TYR A 260 -37.12 -0.95 -14.70
C TYR A 260 -38.22 -1.37 -15.67
N LYS A 261 -38.25 -2.64 -16.07
CA LYS A 261 -39.30 -3.19 -16.92
C LYS A 261 -40.66 -3.19 -16.20
N GLU A 262 -40.68 -3.68 -14.96
CA GLU A 262 -41.88 -3.64 -14.09
C GLU A 262 -42.40 -2.21 -13.87
N SER A 263 -41.49 -1.26 -13.59
CA SER A 263 -41.80 0.17 -13.44
C SER A 263 -42.46 0.74 -14.71
N LEU A 264 -41.88 0.44 -15.88
CA LEU A 264 -42.41 0.90 -17.16
C LEU A 264 -43.82 0.34 -17.43
N GLU A 265 -44.01 -0.96 -17.20
CA GLU A 265 -45.31 -1.63 -17.36
C GLU A 265 -46.36 -1.01 -16.42
N ALA A 266 -46.02 -0.79 -15.15
CA ALA A 266 -46.93 -0.16 -14.18
C ALA A 266 -47.30 1.28 -14.56
N ARG A 267 -46.34 2.09 -15.04
CA ARG A 267 -46.60 3.46 -15.51
C ARG A 267 -47.45 3.49 -16.78
N SER A 268 -47.20 2.58 -17.72
CA SER A 268 -47.93 2.51 -18.99
C SER A 268 -49.42 2.18 -18.82
N LYS A 269 -49.78 1.43 -17.76
CA LYS A 269 -51.18 1.15 -17.41
C LYS A 269 -51.93 2.39 -16.92
N ASN A 270 -51.22 3.39 -16.38
CA ASN A 270 -51.81 4.56 -15.73
C ASN A 270 -51.63 5.87 -16.53
N MET A 271 -50.82 5.88 -17.59
CA MET A 271 -50.51 7.09 -18.38
C MET A 271 -50.30 6.74 -19.87
N ALA A 272 -51.19 7.25 -20.73
CA ALA A 272 -50.98 7.26 -22.18
C ALA A 272 -50.03 8.42 -22.54
N ASN A 273 -48.97 8.15 -23.31
CA ASN A 273 -48.09 9.13 -23.99
C ASN A 273 -46.78 9.57 -23.32
N PHE A 274 -45.95 8.65 -22.80
CA PHE A 274 -44.51 8.89 -22.69
C PHE A 274 -43.68 7.68 -23.13
N ALA A 275 -42.91 7.82 -24.21
CA ALA A 275 -41.91 6.84 -24.64
C ALA A 275 -40.65 6.94 -23.76
N THR A 276 -40.73 6.48 -22.50
CA THR A 276 -39.54 6.37 -21.65
C THR A 276 -38.70 5.15 -22.06
N LEU A 277 -37.45 5.37 -22.49
CA LEU A 277 -36.52 4.33 -22.90
C LEU A 277 -36.11 3.42 -21.74
N LEU A 278 -36.25 2.11 -21.94
CA LEU A 278 -35.82 1.09 -20.98
C LEU A 278 -34.27 0.99 -20.97
N PRO A 279 -33.60 1.09 -19.81
CA PRO A 279 -32.15 0.93 -19.74
C PRO A 279 -31.75 -0.51 -20.11
N LYS A 280 -30.72 -0.64 -20.94
CA LYS A 280 -30.18 -1.95 -21.37
C LYS A 280 -28.98 -2.41 -20.55
N SER A 281 -28.36 -1.49 -19.80
CA SER A 281 -27.12 -1.73 -19.07
C SER A 281 -27.09 -0.97 -17.75
N VAL A 282 -26.36 -1.49 -16.78
CA VAL A 282 -26.09 -0.86 -15.47
C VAL A 282 -24.64 -0.41 -15.42
N ILE A 283 -24.39 0.81 -14.93
CA ILE A 283 -23.02 1.29 -14.63
C ILE A 283 -22.60 0.69 -13.29
N LEU A 284 -21.44 0.02 -13.24
CA LEU A 284 -20.93 -0.53 -11.98
C LEU A 284 -19.94 0.45 -11.35
N VAL A 285 -20.10 0.73 -10.05
CA VAL A 285 -19.17 1.51 -9.25
C VAL A 285 -18.73 0.69 -8.04
N GLY A 286 -17.49 0.19 -8.04
CA GLY A 286 -16.99 -0.65 -6.97
C GLY A 286 -15.91 0.04 -6.14
N HIS A 287 -15.95 -0.11 -4.81
CA HIS A 287 -14.89 0.38 -3.92
C HIS A 287 -14.07 -0.77 -3.34
N SER A 288 -12.75 -0.61 -3.26
CA SER A 288 -11.85 -1.63 -2.70
C SER A 288 -12.09 -3.01 -3.34
N MET A 289 -12.31 -4.06 -2.56
CA MET A 289 -12.66 -5.38 -3.09
C MET A 289 -13.95 -5.39 -3.95
N GLY A 290 -14.87 -4.46 -3.74
CA GLY A 290 -16.09 -4.31 -4.55
C GLY A 290 -15.81 -3.95 -6.02
N GLY A 291 -14.71 -3.26 -6.31
CA GLY A 291 -14.28 -3.03 -7.70
C GLY A 291 -13.70 -4.29 -8.36
N PHE A 292 -13.06 -5.16 -7.59
CA PHE A 292 -12.70 -6.50 -8.09
C PHE A 292 -13.95 -7.34 -8.35
N VAL A 293 -14.93 -7.34 -7.44
CA VAL A 293 -16.23 -8.00 -7.61
C VAL A 293 -16.95 -7.49 -8.86
N ALA A 294 -16.97 -6.18 -9.10
CA ALA A 294 -17.55 -5.59 -10.30
C ALA A 294 -16.92 -6.17 -11.58
N ARG A 295 -15.58 -6.28 -11.62
CA ARG A 295 -14.87 -6.89 -12.75
C ARG A 295 -15.11 -8.39 -12.88
N ALA A 296 -15.21 -9.10 -11.77
CA ALA A 296 -15.52 -10.52 -11.77
C ALA A 296 -16.94 -10.77 -12.32
N ALA A 297 -17.91 -9.92 -11.98
CA ALA A 297 -19.28 -9.99 -12.45
C ALA A 297 -19.38 -9.83 -13.98
N VAL A 298 -18.57 -8.95 -14.59
CA VAL A 298 -18.55 -8.72 -16.05
C VAL A 298 -18.19 -9.98 -16.85
N VAL A 299 -17.27 -10.81 -16.33
CA VAL A 299 -16.83 -12.06 -16.98
C VAL A 299 -17.56 -13.30 -16.45
N HIS A 300 -18.59 -13.09 -15.60
CA HIS A 300 -19.35 -14.18 -15.01
C HIS A 300 -20.25 -14.84 -16.06
N PRO A 301 -20.29 -16.18 -16.17
CA PRO A 301 -21.04 -16.89 -17.21
C PRO A 301 -22.56 -16.64 -17.16
N GLY A 302 -23.10 -16.34 -15.98
CA GLY A 302 -24.52 -16.02 -15.80
C GLY A 302 -24.94 -14.58 -16.13
N LEU A 303 -24.01 -13.68 -16.49
CA LEU A 303 -24.38 -12.29 -16.78
C LEU A 303 -25.07 -12.16 -18.14
N ARG A 304 -26.20 -11.42 -18.20
CA ARG A 304 -26.88 -11.08 -19.46
C ARG A 304 -25.93 -10.29 -20.38
N ARG A 305 -25.90 -10.62 -21.68
CA ARG A 305 -25.01 -9.95 -22.65
C ARG A 305 -25.26 -8.44 -22.68
N HIS A 306 -24.19 -7.64 -22.71
CA HIS A 306 -24.23 -6.18 -22.74
C HIS A 306 -24.92 -5.51 -21.54
N ALA A 307 -25.23 -6.25 -20.47
CA ALA A 307 -25.85 -5.69 -19.26
C ALA A 307 -24.92 -4.76 -18.48
N VAL A 308 -23.61 -4.79 -18.76
CA VAL A 308 -22.61 -3.89 -18.19
C VAL A 308 -21.71 -3.40 -19.32
N GLN A 309 -21.52 -2.08 -19.41
CA GLN A 309 -20.70 -1.43 -20.45
C GLN A 309 -19.66 -0.45 -19.89
N THR A 310 -19.84 -0.04 -18.64
CA THR A 310 -18.97 0.91 -17.93
C THR A 310 -18.77 0.42 -16.50
N VAL A 311 -17.51 0.32 -16.09
CA VAL A 311 -17.10 -0.01 -14.71
C VAL A 311 -16.19 1.10 -14.21
N VAL A 312 -16.55 1.72 -13.09
CA VAL A 312 -15.70 2.67 -12.37
C VAL A 312 -15.28 2.01 -11.06
N THR A 313 -14.00 2.02 -10.75
CA THR A 313 -13.49 1.42 -9.51
C THR A 313 -12.73 2.44 -8.69
N LEU A 314 -12.99 2.47 -7.38
CA LEU A 314 -12.40 3.38 -6.41
C LEU A 314 -11.46 2.60 -5.48
N SER A 315 -10.16 2.93 -5.47
CA SER A 315 -9.12 2.28 -4.67
C SER A 315 -9.20 0.74 -4.68
N SER A 316 -9.46 0.15 -5.85
CA SER A 316 -9.73 -1.28 -5.97
C SER A 316 -8.50 -2.08 -6.44
N PRO A 317 -8.15 -3.20 -5.79
CA PRO A 317 -7.01 -4.02 -6.21
C PRO A 317 -7.39 -4.86 -7.45
N HIS A 318 -6.67 -4.66 -8.55
CA HIS A 318 -6.91 -5.33 -9.83
C HIS A 318 -5.90 -6.44 -10.12
N LEU A 319 -4.61 -6.19 -9.86
CA LEU A 319 -3.53 -7.10 -10.28
C LEU A 319 -3.31 -8.27 -9.32
N SER A 320 -3.44 -8.03 -8.02
CA SER A 320 -3.18 -9.00 -6.96
C SER A 320 -3.98 -8.66 -5.69
N PRO A 321 -4.31 -9.64 -4.85
CA PRO A 321 -5.00 -9.39 -3.59
C PRO A 321 -4.09 -8.64 -2.60
N PRO A 322 -4.63 -7.71 -1.77
CA PRO A 322 -3.85 -7.01 -0.73
C PRO A 322 -3.28 -7.96 0.33
N VAL A 323 -4.02 -9.03 0.65
CA VAL A 323 -3.61 -10.07 1.61
C VAL A 323 -3.43 -11.40 0.86
N ALA A 324 -2.32 -11.51 0.13
CA ALA A 324 -2.02 -12.65 -0.74
C ALA A 324 -1.52 -13.90 0.02
N THR A 325 -2.17 -14.28 1.12
CA THR A 325 -1.72 -15.36 2.02
C THR A 325 -2.52 -16.66 1.88
N GLN A 326 -3.76 -16.60 1.38
CA GLN A 326 -4.60 -17.78 1.12
C GLN A 326 -4.54 -18.22 -0.35
N PRO A 327 -4.36 -19.53 -0.64
CA PRO A 327 -4.26 -20.02 -2.01
C PRO A 327 -5.49 -19.78 -2.89
N SER A 328 -6.70 -20.06 -2.40
CA SER A 328 -7.96 -19.86 -3.14
C SER A 328 -8.18 -18.41 -3.56
N LEU A 329 -7.86 -17.44 -2.69
CA LEU A 329 -7.95 -16.01 -3.00
C LEU A 329 -7.00 -15.63 -4.14
N GLY A 330 -5.74 -16.06 -4.07
CA GLY A 330 -4.75 -15.85 -5.13
C GLY A 330 -5.14 -16.51 -6.46
N TYR A 331 -5.72 -17.71 -6.40
CA TYR A 331 -6.25 -18.43 -7.56
C TYR A 331 -7.42 -17.67 -8.20
N TYR A 332 -8.37 -17.17 -7.41
CA TYR A 332 -9.54 -16.45 -7.93
C TYR A 332 -9.13 -15.16 -8.67
N PHE A 333 -8.23 -14.37 -8.08
CA PHE A 333 -7.62 -13.21 -8.77
C PHE A 333 -6.98 -13.59 -10.10
N SER A 334 -6.19 -14.67 -10.11
CA SER A 334 -5.49 -15.14 -11.31
C SER A 334 -6.48 -15.59 -12.41
N ARG A 335 -7.56 -16.29 -12.03
CA ARG A 335 -8.63 -16.75 -12.93
C ARG A 335 -9.35 -15.56 -13.60
N ILE A 336 -9.76 -14.57 -12.81
CA ILE A 336 -10.42 -13.37 -13.33
C ILE A 336 -9.47 -12.57 -14.22
N ASN A 337 -8.22 -12.35 -13.79
CA ASN A 337 -7.25 -11.60 -14.60
C ASN A 337 -6.92 -12.29 -15.92
N TRP A 338 -6.87 -13.62 -15.95
CA TRP A 338 -6.72 -14.38 -17.19
C TRP A 338 -7.92 -14.20 -18.13
N ALA A 339 -9.16 -14.26 -17.61
CA ALA A 339 -10.36 -14.06 -18.41
C ALA A 339 -10.40 -12.66 -19.05
N TRP A 340 -10.01 -11.62 -18.31
CA TRP A 340 -9.91 -10.24 -18.80
C TRP A 340 -8.85 -10.09 -19.91
N ARG A 341 -7.63 -10.61 -19.71
CA ARG A 341 -6.58 -10.58 -20.75
C ARG A 341 -7.01 -11.29 -22.03
N LYS A 342 -7.66 -12.44 -21.89
CA LYS A 342 -8.19 -13.21 -23.01
C LYS A 342 -9.33 -12.49 -23.73
N GLY A 343 -10.18 -11.76 -23.01
CA GLY A 343 -11.33 -11.03 -23.56
C GLY A 343 -10.98 -9.92 -24.55
N TYR A 344 -9.75 -9.39 -24.49
CA TYR A 344 -9.21 -8.38 -25.41
C TYR A 344 -8.21 -8.93 -26.44
N SER A 345 -7.80 -10.20 -26.33
CA SER A 345 -6.82 -10.80 -27.25
C SER A 345 -7.50 -11.25 -28.55
N SER A 346 -7.15 -10.63 -29.68
CA SER A 346 -7.62 -11.07 -31.01
C SER A 346 -7.00 -12.42 -31.36
N ARG A 347 -7.82 -13.46 -31.52
CA ARG A 347 -7.36 -14.78 -31.96
C ARG A 347 -7.03 -14.71 -33.47
N LYS A 348 -5.82 -14.27 -33.81
CA LYS A 348 -5.26 -14.46 -35.17
C LYS A 348 -4.89 -15.93 -35.32
N HIS A 349 -5.85 -16.77 -35.69
CA HIS A 349 -5.55 -18.09 -36.23
C HIS A 349 -5.16 -17.92 -37.70
N PRO A 350 -3.94 -18.27 -38.12
CA PRO A 350 -3.58 -18.30 -39.52
C PRO A 350 -4.23 -19.54 -40.15
N GLY A 351 -5.24 -19.35 -41.01
CA GLY A 351 -5.73 -20.41 -41.90
C GLY A 351 -7.21 -20.79 -41.84
N LEU A 352 -8.06 -20.16 -41.01
CA LEU A 352 -9.51 -20.42 -41.06
C LEU A 352 -10.30 -19.12 -41.23
N ARG A 353 -11.02 -19.03 -42.36
CA ARG A 353 -11.85 -17.87 -42.73
C ARG A 353 -12.81 -17.48 -41.60
N SER A 354 -12.92 -16.17 -41.42
CA SER A 354 -13.76 -15.43 -40.49
C SER A 354 -15.17 -16.00 -40.30
N SER A 355 -15.44 -16.57 -39.12
CA SER A 355 -16.75 -16.47 -38.50
C SER A 355 -16.61 -15.52 -37.31
N LEU A 356 -17.45 -14.48 -37.28
CA LEU A 356 -17.44 -13.36 -36.34
C LEU A 356 -17.40 -13.82 -34.87
N SER A 357 -16.22 -13.93 -34.27
CA SER A 357 -16.10 -13.88 -32.81
C SER A 357 -15.85 -12.43 -32.41
N THR A 358 -16.91 -11.65 -32.19
CA THR A 358 -16.81 -10.34 -31.52
C THR A 358 -16.04 -10.53 -30.22
N LEU A 359 -14.93 -9.79 -30.03
CA LEU A 359 -14.16 -9.79 -28.78
C LEU A 359 -15.11 -9.57 -27.60
N SER A 360 -15.14 -10.52 -26.66
CA SER A 360 -16.20 -10.59 -25.64
C SER A 360 -16.29 -9.34 -24.76
N LEU A 361 -15.22 -8.54 -24.64
CA LEU A 361 -15.13 -7.36 -23.78
C LEU A 361 -14.93 -6.04 -24.54
N SER A 362 -15.01 -6.03 -25.87
CA SER A 362 -14.77 -4.80 -26.68
C SER A 362 -15.79 -3.69 -26.45
N HIS A 363 -16.92 -3.99 -25.82
CA HIS A 363 -17.96 -3.01 -25.49
C HIS A 363 -17.85 -2.50 -24.05
N VAL A 364 -16.87 -2.95 -23.26
CA VAL A 364 -16.72 -2.60 -21.84
C VAL A 364 -15.55 -1.64 -21.63
N VAL A 365 -15.80 -0.52 -20.94
CA VAL A 365 -14.80 0.45 -20.51
C VAL A 365 -14.60 0.35 -19.00
N VAL A 366 -13.35 0.39 -18.54
CA VAL A 366 -13.00 0.35 -17.11
C VAL A 366 -12.18 1.58 -16.72
N VAL A 367 -12.62 2.29 -15.69
CA VAL A 367 -11.92 3.46 -15.13
C VAL A 367 -11.53 3.16 -13.69
N SER A 368 -10.23 3.08 -13.42
CA SER A 368 -9.68 2.86 -12.08
C SER A 368 -9.16 4.17 -11.50
N ILE A 369 -9.80 4.62 -10.42
CA ILE A 369 -9.43 5.81 -9.66
C ILE A 369 -8.91 5.34 -8.30
N PHE A 370 -7.73 5.79 -7.86
CA PHE A 370 -7.12 5.34 -6.60
C PHE A 370 -6.48 6.48 -5.80
N GLY A 371 -6.42 6.33 -4.46
CA GLY A 371 -6.00 7.40 -3.55
C GLY A 371 -4.53 7.85 -3.66
N GLY A 372 -3.69 7.08 -4.36
CA GLY A 372 -2.27 7.37 -4.52
C GLY A 372 -1.46 7.01 -3.28
N ALA A 373 -0.42 7.79 -2.99
CA ALA A 373 0.58 7.49 -1.97
C ALA A 373 0.08 7.38 -0.52
N ARG A 374 -1.11 7.91 -0.25
CA ARG A 374 -1.76 7.89 1.07
C ARG A 374 -2.69 6.68 1.26
N ASP A 375 -2.92 5.88 0.22
CA ASP A 375 -3.63 4.61 0.35
C ASP A 375 -2.63 3.50 0.74
N TYR A 376 -2.64 3.13 2.02
CA TYR A 376 -1.80 2.06 2.56
C TYR A 376 -2.41 0.66 2.40
N GLN A 377 -3.72 0.55 2.15
CA GLN A 377 -4.40 -0.74 2.01
C GLN A 377 -4.30 -1.25 0.57
N VAL A 378 -4.54 -0.39 -0.40
CA VAL A 378 -4.49 -0.71 -1.82
C VAL A 378 -3.53 0.24 -2.52
N ARG A 379 -2.30 -0.22 -2.69
CA ARG A 379 -1.22 0.56 -3.32
C ARG A 379 -1.52 0.81 -4.80
N SER A 380 -1.05 1.94 -5.32
CA SER A 380 -1.28 2.38 -6.72
C SER A 380 -0.96 1.32 -7.77
N LYS A 381 0.11 0.53 -7.58
CA LYS A 381 0.47 -0.56 -8.50
C LYS A 381 -0.61 -1.64 -8.56
N MET A 382 -1.20 -2.02 -7.43
CA MET A 382 -2.27 -3.03 -7.38
C MET A 382 -3.56 -2.50 -8.02
N ALA A 383 -3.82 -1.19 -7.91
CA ALA A 383 -4.99 -0.52 -8.49
C ALA A 383 -4.84 -0.12 -9.96
N SER A 384 -3.69 -0.36 -10.59
CA SER A 384 -3.51 -0.12 -12.03
C SER A 384 -4.18 -1.22 -12.87
N LEU A 385 -4.71 -0.84 -14.03
CA LEU A 385 -5.23 -1.73 -15.07
C LEU A 385 -4.14 -2.16 -16.08
N ASP A 386 -2.89 -1.74 -15.87
CA ASP A 386 -1.75 -2.06 -16.71
C ASP A 386 -1.59 -3.57 -16.94
N GLY A 387 -1.47 -3.98 -18.20
CA GLY A 387 -1.30 -5.40 -18.57
C GLY A 387 -2.57 -6.25 -18.38
N LEU A 388 -3.72 -5.60 -18.18
CA LEU A 388 -5.01 -6.25 -17.94
C LEU A 388 -6.11 -5.70 -18.85
N VAL A 389 -6.21 -4.38 -18.98
CA VAL A 389 -7.11 -3.68 -19.90
C VAL A 389 -6.26 -2.80 -20.83
N PRO A 390 -6.46 -2.85 -22.17
CA PRO A 390 -5.73 -1.98 -23.08
C PRO A 390 -6.11 -0.50 -22.86
N SER A 391 -5.20 0.42 -23.17
CA SER A 391 -5.42 1.88 -23.04
C SER A 391 -6.64 2.39 -23.80
N THR A 392 -7.05 1.70 -24.87
CA THR A 392 -8.26 2.01 -25.66
C THR A 392 -9.58 1.76 -24.91
N HIS A 393 -9.57 0.97 -23.84
CA HIS A 393 -10.76 0.60 -23.06
C HIS A 393 -10.58 0.83 -21.56
N GLY A 394 -9.41 1.34 -21.13
CA GLY A 394 -9.00 1.40 -19.74
C GLY A 394 -8.33 2.72 -19.39
N LEU A 395 -8.76 3.35 -18.30
CA LEU A 395 -8.08 4.50 -17.69
C LEU A 395 -7.67 4.17 -16.27
N SER A 396 -6.38 4.33 -15.94
CA SER A 396 -5.88 4.28 -14.55
C SER A 396 -5.41 5.66 -14.15
N ILE A 397 -5.96 6.22 -13.08
CA ILE A 397 -5.63 7.57 -12.61
C ILE A 397 -5.63 7.64 -11.09
N ALA A 398 -4.63 8.29 -10.50
CA ALA A 398 -4.62 8.54 -9.07
C ALA A 398 -5.32 9.86 -8.76
N ALA A 399 -6.00 9.94 -7.62
CA ALA A 399 -6.66 11.14 -7.12
C ALA A 399 -5.75 12.40 -7.08
N PRO A 400 -4.46 12.31 -6.72
CA PRO A 400 -3.53 13.44 -6.87
C PRO A 400 -3.43 13.95 -8.31
N GLY A 401 -3.39 13.07 -9.30
CA GLY A 401 -3.27 13.42 -10.71
C GLY A 401 -4.58 13.84 -11.39
N MET A 402 -5.69 13.84 -10.66
CA MET A 402 -7.00 14.20 -11.18
C MET A 402 -7.20 15.71 -11.22
N LEU A 403 -7.71 16.19 -12.35
CA LEU A 403 -8.08 17.57 -12.57
C LEU A 403 -9.13 18.02 -11.53
N ASN A 404 -8.96 19.21 -10.97
CA ASN A 404 -9.80 19.78 -9.92
C ASN A 404 -9.80 19.00 -8.57
N VAL A 405 -9.00 17.94 -8.42
CA VAL A 405 -8.88 17.14 -7.18
C VAL A 405 -7.54 17.34 -6.50
N TRP A 406 -6.43 17.09 -7.21
CA TRP A 406 -5.05 17.40 -6.81
C TRP A 406 -4.57 16.83 -5.46
N LEU A 407 -5.33 15.93 -4.84
CA LEU A 407 -5.15 15.51 -3.46
C LEU A 407 -5.04 13.99 -3.33
N GLY A 408 -4.00 13.54 -2.62
CA GLY A 408 -3.88 12.15 -2.18
C GLY A 408 -4.85 11.81 -1.07
N MET A 409 -5.44 10.62 -1.15
CA MET A 409 -6.51 10.17 -0.26
C MET A 409 -6.15 8.86 0.42
N GLU A 410 -6.57 8.73 1.66
CA GLU A 410 -6.60 7.44 2.35
C GLU A 410 -7.66 6.52 1.72
N HIS A 411 -7.57 5.22 2.01
CA HIS A 411 -8.37 4.18 1.37
C HIS A 411 -9.88 4.42 1.43
N GLN A 412 -10.40 4.91 2.56
CA GLN A 412 -11.83 5.17 2.74
C GLN A 412 -12.23 6.59 2.33
N SER A 413 -11.33 7.56 2.49
CA SER A 413 -11.59 8.98 2.19
C SER A 413 -11.96 9.23 0.73
N ILE A 414 -11.54 8.34 -0.18
CA ILE A 414 -11.94 8.36 -1.60
C ILE A 414 -13.47 8.35 -1.78
N LEU A 415 -14.24 7.83 -0.83
CA LEU A 415 -15.70 7.73 -0.94
C LEU A 415 -16.45 9.02 -0.58
N TRP A 416 -15.89 9.87 0.28
CA TRP A 416 -16.58 11.06 0.78
C TRP A 416 -15.85 12.36 0.52
N CYS A 417 -14.69 12.31 -0.12
CA CYS A 417 -13.93 13.51 -0.38
C CYS A 417 -14.60 14.36 -1.45
N ASN A 418 -15.04 15.56 -1.07
CA ASN A 418 -15.91 16.38 -1.91
C ASN A 418 -15.28 16.69 -3.27
N GLN A 419 -13.99 17.04 -3.31
CA GLN A 419 -13.30 17.34 -4.57
C GLN A 419 -13.39 16.18 -5.59
N LEU A 420 -13.20 14.95 -5.13
CA LEU A 420 -13.30 13.76 -5.98
C LEU A 420 -14.76 13.41 -6.30
N VAL A 421 -15.62 13.44 -5.29
CA VAL A 421 -17.04 13.06 -5.39
C VAL A 421 -17.77 13.96 -6.40
N VAL A 422 -17.51 15.27 -6.38
CA VAL A 422 -18.02 16.23 -7.38
C VAL A 422 -17.55 15.83 -8.78
N GLN A 423 -16.25 15.61 -8.98
CA GLN A 423 -15.73 15.30 -10.30
C GLN A 423 -16.26 13.99 -10.87
N VAL A 424 -16.31 12.93 -10.07
CA VAL A 424 -16.83 11.63 -10.51
C VAL A 424 -18.33 11.73 -10.85
N SER A 425 -19.13 12.39 -10.00
CA SER A 425 -20.58 12.51 -10.20
C SER A 425 -20.92 13.28 -11.48
N HIS A 426 -20.28 14.43 -11.69
CA HIS A 426 -20.46 15.21 -12.93
C HIS A 426 -19.97 14.46 -14.17
N THR A 427 -18.86 13.71 -14.09
CA THR A 427 -18.35 12.92 -15.21
C THR A 427 -19.33 11.81 -15.63
N LEU A 428 -19.98 11.14 -14.67
CA LEU A 428 -20.98 10.12 -14.96
C LEU A 428 -22.22 10.71 -15.65
N LEU A 429 -22.67 11.90 -15.23
CA LEU A 429 -23.79 12.61 -15.86
C LEU A 429 -23.43 13.08 -17.29
N GLN A 430 -22.19 13.53 -17.52
CA GLN A 430 -21.70 13.95 -18.84
C GLN A 430 -21.62 12.80 -19.87
N MET A 431 -21.58 11.55 -19.41
CA MET A 431 -21.55 10.37 -20.27
C MET A 431 -22.93 10.01 -20.86
N ILE A 432 -24.01 10.64 -20.38
CA ILE A 432 -25.38 10.39 -20.84
C ILE A 432 -25.61 11.10 -22.18
N ASP A 433 -25.99 10.32 -23.19
CA ASP A 433 -26.33 10.83 -24.51
C ASP A 433 -27.67 11.55 -24.48
N GLN A 434 -27.70 12.79 -24.96
CA GLN A 434 -28.93 13.58 -25.06
C GLN A 434 -29.97 12.96 -26.00
N LYS A 435 -29.53 12.22 -27.02
CA LYS A 435 -30.46 11.62 -27.98
C LYS A 435 -31.25 10.46 -27.39
N THR A 436 -30.64 9.73 -26.45
CA THR A 436 -31.17 8.47 -25.94
C THR A 436 -31.50 8.47 -24.45
N GLY A 437 -30.98 9.45 -23.69
CA GLY A 437 -31.06 9.49 -22.23
C GLY A 437 -30.35 8.34 -21.53
N GLN A 438 -29.46 7.64 -22.24
CA GLN A 438 -28.66 6.51 -21.77
C GLN A 438 -27.17 6.80 -22.00
N PRO A 439 -26.24 6.08 -21.35
CA PRO A 439 -24.80 6.23 -21.61
C PRO A 439 -24.46 6.05 -23.10
N PHE A 440 -23.46 6.77 -23.61
CA PHE A 440 -23.01 6.63 -25.01
C PHE A 440 -22.76 5.17 -25.38
N SER A 441 -23.23 4.73 -26.55
CA SER A 441 -23.02 3.36 -27.03
C SER A 441 -21.57 3.05 -27.40
N SER A 442 -20.85 4.04 -27.94
CA SER A 442 -19.43 3.91 -28.33
C SER A 442 -18.51 3.86 -27.10
N PRO A 443 -17.69 2.79 -26.93
CA PRO A 443 -16.73 2.70 -25.83
C PRO A 443 -15.70 3.82 -25.86
N SER A 444 -15.21 4.20 -27.05
CA SER A 444 -14.24 5.29 -27.22
C SER A 444 -14.82 6.63 -26.75
N ARG A 445 -16.09 6.91 -27.07
CA ARG A 445 -16.75 8.14 -26.64
C ARG A 445 -16.94 8.19 -25.11
N ARG A 446 -17.28 7.06 -24.48
CA ARG A 446 -17.34 6.95 -23.01
C ARG A 446 -15.98 7.19 -22.37
N LEU A 447 -14.92 6.54 -22.87
CA LEU A 447 -13.56 6.72 -22.35
C LEU A 447 -13.07 8.16 -22.53
N ALA A 448 -13.33 8.78 -23.68
CA ALA A 448 -12.98 10.16 -23.96
C ALA A 448 -13.62 11.14 -22.96
N THR A 449 -14.88 10.90 -22.54
CA THR A 449 -15.52 11.69 -21.47
C THR A 449 -14.72 11.61 -20.17
N PHE A 450 -14.30 10.41 -19.74
CA PHE A 450 -13.50 10.25 -18.52
C PHE A 450 -12.10 10.88 -18.65
N VAL A 451 -11.42 10.70 -19.77
CA VAL A 451 -10.08 11.29 -19.98
C VAL A 451 -10.18 12.81 -19.94
N ARG A 452 -11.16 13.39 -20.63
CA ARG A 452 -11.40 14.84 -20.65
C ARG A 452 -11.75 15.38 -19.26
N SER A 453 -12.57 14.69 -18.47
CA SER A 453 -13.00 15.22 -17.18
C SER A 453 -11.97 14.99 -16.06
N LEU A 454 -11.15 13.93 -16.14
CA LEU A 454 -10.30 13.52 -15.03
C LEU A 454 -8.80 13.80 -15.23
N ARG A 455 -8.24 13.73 -16.45
CA ARG A 455 -6.79 13.77 -16.67
C ARG A 455 -6.25 15.21 -16.70
N SER A 456 -5.22 15.49 -15.89
CA SER A 456 -4.51 16.78 -15.90
C SER A 456 -3.61 16.97 -17.15
N PRO A 457 -3.60 18.15 -17.78
CA PRO A 457 -2.70 18.48 -18.89
C PRO A 457 -1.27 18.87 -18.44
N LEU A 458 -1.05 19.17 -17.15
CA LEU A 458 0.25 19.65 -16.63
C LEU A 458 1.46 18.78 -16.99
N PRO A 459 1.40 17.43 -16.88
CA PRO A 459 2.61 16.65 -17.13
C PRO A 459 2.99 16.59 -18.60
N GLN A 460 2.03 16.80 -19.51
CA GLN A 460 2.31 16.97 -20.95
C GLN A 460 3.00 18.32 -21.18
N MET A 461 2.50 19.40 -20.56
CA MET A 461 3.07 20.75 -20.68
C MET A 461 4.49 20.85 -20.12
N LEU A 462 4.79 20.12 -19.04
CA LEU A 462 6.12 20.08 -18.41
C LEU A 462 7.10 19.12 -19.11
N GLY A 463 6.66 18.41 -20.16
CA GLY A 463 7.50 17.46 -20.90
C GLY A 463 7.88 16.20 -20.10
N TRP A 464 7.11 15.85 -19.06
CA TRP A 464 7.38 14.72 -18.15
C TRP A 464 6.78 13.38 -18.62
N MET A 465 5.96 13.39 -19.67
CA MET A 465 5.52 12.18 -20.38
C MET A 465 6.42 11.93 -21.61
N SER A 466 6.84 10.66 -21.80
CA SER A 466 7.71 10.28 -22.92
C SER A 466 6.99 10.39 -24.27
N ARG A 467 7.72 10.88 -25.30
CA ARG A 467 7.32 10.87 -26.71
C ARG A 467 6.85 9.52 -27.26
N SER A 468 7.15 8.40 -26.61
CA SER A 468 6.68 7.05 -27.00
C SER A 468 5.26 6.71 -26.53
N GLN A 469 4.71 7.50 -25.61
CA GLN A 469 3.29 7.50 -25.19
C GLN A 469 2.54 8.70 -25.78
N ILE A 470 3.22 9.47 -26.63
CA ILE A 470 2.67 10.55 -27.44
C ILE A 470 2.60 9.97 -28.86
N PRO A 471 1.41 9.72 -29.42
CA PRO A 471 1.32 9.34 -30.83
C PRO A 471 1.98 10.43 -31.67
N GLU A 472 2.52 10.10 -32.84
CA GLU A 472 3.15 11.04 -33.77
C GLU A 472 2.18 12.14 -34.27
N ILE A 473 1.94 13.16 -33.45
CA ILE A 473 1.00 14.26 -33.77
C ILE A 473 1.74 15.57 -33.94
N SER A 474 3.00 15.64 -33.50
CA SER A 474 3.80 16.82 -33.78
C SER A 474 3.99 17.02 -35.28
N GLN A 475 3.77 16.03 -36.16
CA GLN A 475 3.95 16.16 -37.61
C GLN A 475 2.67 16.47 -38.42
N LEU A 476 1.46 16.30 -37.87
CA LEU A 476 0.20 16.51 -38.62
C LEU A 476 -0.63 17.70 -38.15
N ALA A 477 -0.33 18.26 -36.97
CA ALA A 477 -0.68 19.65 -36.64
C ALA A 477 0.25 20.67 -37.34
N ARG A 478 1.26 20.21 -38.09
CA ARG A 478 2.28 21.02 -38.80
C ARG A 478 1.85 21.61 -40.13
N LYS A 479 0.63 21.38 -40.61
CA LYS A 479 0.09 22.21 -41.68
C LYS A 479 -0.70 23.35 -41.03
N PRO A 480 -0.33 24.63 -41.22
CA PRO A 480 -1.25 25.70 -40.88
C PRO A 480 -2.54 25.38 -41.62
N ALA A 481 -3.64 25.29 -40.88
CA ALA A 481 -4.94 25.25 -41.52
C ALA A 481 -4.96 26.42 -42.49
N VAL A 482 -5.04 26.13 -43.79
CA VAL A 482 -5.44 27.13 -44.78
C VAL A 482 -6.87 27.47 -44.39
N VAL A 483 -6.99 28.47 -43.52
CA VAL A 483 -8.27 29.05 -43.12
C VAL A 483 -8.83 29.65 -44.39
N SER A 484 -9.88 29.04 -44.92
CA SER A 484 -10.70 29.67 -45.94
C SER A 484 -11.31 30.94 -45.33
N PRO A 485 -11.40 32.07 -46.05
CA PRO A 485 -11.58 33.39 -45.42
C PRO A 485 -12.95 33.67 -44.76
N ASN A 486 -13.86 32.69 -44.66
CA ASN A 486 -15.29 32.97 -44.45
C ASN A 486 -15.98 32.26 -43.27
N GLU A 487 -15.25 31.80 -42.25
CA GLU A 487 -15.89 31.43 -40.98
C GLU A 487 -15.08 31.98 -39.81
N ASP A 488 -15.74 32.72 -38.91
CA ASP A 488 -15.16 33.26 -37.68
C ASP A 488 -14.64 32.14 -36.76
N GLY A 489 -13.41 31.72 -37.02
CA GLY A 489 -12.69 30.68 -36.30
C GLY A 489 -12.19 31.22 -34.96
N TYR A 490 -12.92 30.93 -33.90
CA TYR A 490 -12.44 31.08 -32.52
C TYR A 490 -11.31 30.07 -32.27
N SER A 491 -10.18 30.53 -31.73
CA SER A 491 -9.12 29.62 -31.30
C SER A 491 -9.61 28.84 -30.06
N THR A 492 -9.26 27.56 -29.95
CA THR A 492 -9.66 26.67 -28.83
C THR A 492 -9.22 27.19 -27.45
N TYR A 493 -8.29 28.16 -27.43
CA TYR A 493 -7.67 28.71 -26.24
C TYR A 493 -8.11 30.15 -25.90
N SER A 494 -9.02 30.74 -26.68
CA SER A 494 -9.57 32.07 -26.42
C SER A 494 -10.65 32.05 -25.34
N CYS A 495 -10.77 33.14 -24.60
CA CYS A 495 -11.88 33.33 -23.66
C CYS A 495 -13.21 33.44 -24.42
N SER A 496 -14.30 33.03 -23.77
CA SER A 496 -15.63 33.16 -24.38
C SER A 496 -16.04 34.64 -24.45
N ASN A 497 -16.67 35.05 -25.55
CA ASN A 497 -17.23 36.40 -25.68
C ASN A 497 -18.36 36.69 -24.69
N SER A 498 -18.96 35.65 -24.08
CA SER A 498 -19.95 35.81 -23.01
C SER A 498 -19.36 36.41 -21.74
N ILE A 499 -18.04 36.32 -21.55
CA ILE A 499 -17.33 36.91 -20.43
C ILE A 499 -17.01 38.37 -20.78
N LYS A 500 -17.83 39.30 -20.28
CA LYS A 500 -17.58 40.74 -20.41
C LYS A 500 -16.30 41.09 -19.66
N TRP A 501 -15.25 41.45 -20.41
CA TRP A 501 -14.05 42.04 -19.84
C TRP A 501 -14.31 43.53 -19.57
N PRO A 502 -13.86 44.09 -18.44
CA PRO A 502 -13.98 45.51 -18.19
C PRO A 502 -13.26 46.33 -19.27
N ASP A 503 -13.75 47.55 -19.54
CA ASP A 503 -13.14 48.43 -20.54
C ASP A 503 -11.65 48.66 -20.26
N GLU A 504 -10.87 48.71 -21.33
CA GLU A 504 -9.42 48.89 -21.24
C GLU A 504 -9.08 50.25 -20.61
N SER A 505 -8.06 50.26 -19.76
CA SER A 505 -7.59 51.50 -19.15
C SER A 505 -7.18 52.49 -20.24
N HIS A 506 -7.59 53.76 -20.11
CA HIS A 506 -7.16 54.85 -21.00
C HIS A 506 -5.69 55.26 -20.76
N GLU A 507 -5.01 54.67 -19.78
CA GLU A 507 -3.60 54.91 -19.50
C GLU A 507 -2.67 54.15 -20.46
N LYS A 508 -1.45 54.69 -20.67
CA LYS A 508 -0.48 54.10 -21.61
C LYS A 508 -0.03 52.70 -21.17
N ASP A 509 0.13 51.81 -22.15
CA ASP A 509 0.71 50.49 -21.97
C ASP A 509 2.15 50.53 -21.41
N LEU A 510 2.56 49.46 -20.72
CA LEU A 510 3.89 49.29 -20.12
C LEU A 510 4.72 48.34 -20.97
N PHE A 511 5.92 48.77 -21.40
CA PHE A 511 6.88 47.91 -22.07
C PHE A 511 7.91 47.41 -21.05
N ILE A 512 8.05 46.09 -20.94
CA ILE A 512 8.97 45.46 -19.99
C ILE A 512 10.28 45.12 -20.70
N GLU A 513 11.40 45.59 -20.14
CA GLU A 513 12.74 45.37 -20.70
C GLU A 513 13.51 44.24 -20.00
N THR A 514 12.99 43.71 -18.89
CA THR A 514 13.56 42.62 -18.13
C THR A 514 12.93 41.28 -18.51
N TYR A 515 13.68 40.19 -18.39
CA TYR A 515 13.18 38.83 -18.68
C TYR A 515 12.14 38.35 -17.65
N ALA A 516 12.03 39.01 -16.50
CA ALA A 516 11.00 38.78 -15.49
C ALA A 516 10.08 40.01 -15.34
N VAL A 517 8.79 39.78 -15.10
CA VAL A 517 7.76 40.80 -14.85
C VAL A 517 6.94 40.44 -13.62
N THR A 518 6.73 41.40 -12.74
CA THR A 518 5.85 41.27 -11.57
C THR A 518 4.73 42.31 -11.66
N ILE A 519 3.48 41.84 -11.63
CA ILE A 519 2.28 42.68 -11.68
C ILE A 519 1.74 42.84 -10.26
N LEU A 520 1.77 44.07 -9.75
CA LEU A 520 1.40 44.40 -8.37
C LEU A 520 0.01 45.07 -8.24
N ALA A 521 -0.64 45.40 -9.36
CA ALA A 521 -1.89 46.17 -9.36
C ALA A 521 -2.86 45.74 -10.47
N MET A 522 -4.17 45.77 -10.15
CA MET A 522 -5.30 45.61 -11.06
C MET A 522 -5.58 46.96 -11.77
N ASP A 523 -4.58 47.51 -12.46
CA ASP A 523 -4.63 48.85 -13.08
C ASP A 523 -5.25 48.85 -14.50
N GLY A 524 -5.58 47.67 -15.04
CA GLY A 524 -6.14 47.55 -16.39
C GLY A 524 -5.13 47.78 -17.52
N ARG A 525 -3.84 48.04 -17.24
CA ARG A 525 -2.81 48.35 -18.25
C ARG A 525 -2.29 47.09 -18.91
N ARG A 526 -1.85 47.15 -20.18
CA ARG A 526 -1.19 46.00 -20.82
C ARG A 526 0.32 46.03 -20.57
N ARG A 527 0.90 44.88 -20.29
CA ARG A 527 2.36 44.70 -20.18
C ARG A 527 2.86 44.03 -21.44
N TRP A 528 3.63 44.74 -22.25
CA TRP A 528 4.23 44.26 -23.49
C TRP A 528 5.62 43.70 -23.20
N LEU A 529 5.85 42.46 -23.63
CA LEU A 529 7.13 41.79 -23.56
C LEU A 529 7.54 41.35 -24.95
N ASP A 530 8.76 41.71 -25.37
CA ASP A 530 9.32 41.33 -26.67
C ASP A 530 9.96 39.94 -26.59
N ILE A 531 9.39 38.97 -27.30
CA ILE A 531 9.78 37.56 -27.26
C ILE A 531 11.21 37.38 -27.76
N GLN A 532 11.60 38.07 -28.83
CA GLN A 532 12.93 37.91 -29.43
C GLN A 532 14.01 38.59 -28.58
N LYS A 533 13.73 39.78 -28.03
CA LYS A 533 14.66 40.52 -27.17
C LYS A 533 14.85 39.84 -25.82
N LEU A 534 13.76 39.43 -25.17
CA LEU A 534 13.81 38.87 -23.80
C LEU A 534 14.14 37.37 -23.80
N GLY A 535 13.83 36.67 -24.89
CA GLY A 535 14.18 35.26 -25.10
C GLY A 535 15.60 35.02 -25.60
N SER A 536 16.43 36.06 -25.70
CA SER A 536 17.86 35.94 -26.04
C SER A 536 18.62 35.05 -25.04
N ASP A 537 19.80 34.55 -25.43
CA ASP A 537 20.64 33.62 -24.64
C ASP A 537 20.02 32.23 -24.39
N GLY A 538 19.03 31.85 -25.19
CA GLY A 538 18.34 30.56 -25.08
C GLY A 538 17.24 30.52 -24.02
N ARG A 539 16.70 31.69 -23.62
CA ARG A 539 15.49 31.81 -22.78
C ARG A 539 14.22 31.71 -23.62
N ASP A 540 14.10 30.63 -24.37
CA ASP A 540 13.04 30.40 -25.34
C ASP A 540 11.73 29.86 -24.74
N HIS A 541 11.62 29.77 -23.42
CA HIS A 541 10.41 29.36 -22.71
C HIS A 541 9.86 30.51 -21.86
N PHE A 542 8.53 30.60 -21.77
CA PHE A 542 7.86 31.57 -20.92
C PHE A 542 6.95 30.87 -19.91
N VAL A 543 7.06 31.25 -18.64
CA VAL A 543 6.18 30.79 -17.57
C VAL A 543 5.51 31.97 -16.90
N LEU A 544 4.22 31.84 -16.59
CA LEU A 544 3.43 32.83 -15.87
C LEU A 544 2.70 32.15 -14.72
N VAL A 545 2.87 32.66 -13.51
CA VAL A 545 2.21 32.22 -12.29
C VAL A 545 1.34 33.36 -11.78
N THR A 546 0.10 33.09 -11.40
CA THR A 546 -0.84 34.13 -10.98
C THR A 546 -1.80 33.62 -9.90
N ASN A 547 -2.32 34.52 -9.08
CA ASN A 547 -3.43 34.25 -8.15
C ASN A 547 -4.79 34.71 -8.72
N LEU A 548 -4.83 35.13 -9.99
CA LEU A 548 -6.02 35.60 -10.69
C LEU A 548 -6.68 34.49 -11.49
N VAL A 549 -8.01 34.55 -11.59
CA VAL A 549 -8.80 33.60 -12.38
C VAL A 549 -8.59 33.87 -13.88
N PRO A 550 -8.26 32.87 -14.70
CA PRO A 550 -8.19 33.02 -16.16
C PRO A 550 -9.49 33.60 -16.75
N CYS A 551 -9.40 34.41 -17.80
CA CYS A 551 -10.52 35.06 -18.50
C CYS A 551 -11.32 36.12 -17.73
N LEU A 552 -11.31 36.09 -16.39
CA LEU A 552 -11.99 37.05 -15.52
C LEU A 552 -11.03 38.06 -14.88
N GLY A 553 -9.88 37.58 -14.39
CA GLY A 553 -8.87 38.39 -13.73
C GLY A 553 -7.65 38.67 -14.59
N ILE A 554 -7.27 37.74 -15.47
CA ILE A 554 -6.10 37.87 -16.35
C ILE A 554 -6.38 37.37 -17.78
N ARG A 555 -5.80 38.03 -18.77
CA ARG A 555 -5.77 37.62 -20.19
C ARG A 555 -4.36 37.69 -20.75
N VAL A 556 -4.04 36.76 -21.65
CA VAL A 556 -2.73 36.62 -22.29
C VAL A 556 -2.89 36.51 -23.80
N HIS A 557 -2.19 37.37 -24.53
CA HIS A 557 -2.22 37.39 -26.00
C HIS A 557 -0.82 37.29 -26.61
N LEU A 558 -0.72 36.61 -27.75
CA LEU A 558 0.46 36.52 -28.59
C LEU A 558 0.25 37.31 -29.89
N TRP A 559 1.23 38.15 -30.22
CA TRP A 559 1.18 39.09 -31.34
C TRP A 559 2.21 38.70 -32.41
N PRO A 560 1.78 38.47 -33.66
CA PRO A 560 2.67 38.04 -34.73
C PRO A 560 3.64 39.15 -35.16
N GLU A 561 4.73 38.75 -35.79
CA GLU A 561 5.70 39.67 -36.39
C GLU A 561 5.08 40.33 -37.64
N ARG A 562 5.05 41.68 -37.69
CA ARG A 562 4.55 42.39 -38.88
C ARG A 562 5.56 42.23 -40.03
N GLY A 563 5.25 41.33 -40.97
CA GLY A 563 5.90 41.30 -42.29
C GLY A 563 6.99 40.26 -42.52
N SER A 564 6.89 39.04 -41.99
CA SER A 564 7.73 37.93 -42.49
C SER A 564 7.16 37.37 -43.81
N LYS A 565 7.99 37.41 -44.85
CA LYS A 565 7.66 37.00 -46.22
C LYS A 565 7.60 35.46 -46.34
N GLU A 566 6.70 35.05 -47.24
CA GLU A 566 6.49 33.74 -47.87
C GLU A 566 5.92 32.60 -46.99
N GLY A 567 4.59 32.49 -47.02
CA GLY A 567 3.84 31.28 -46.63
C GLY A 567 2.60 31.53 -45.77
N PHE A 568 2.50 32.68 -45.10
CA PHE A 568 1.37 33.00 -44.22
C PHE A 568 0.56 34.18 -44.75
N SER A 569 -0.75 33.97 -44.90
CA SER A 569 -1.69 35.01 -45.34
C SER A 569 -1.71 36.18 -44.36
N VAL A 570 -1.81 37.40 -44.90
CA VAL A 570 -1.80 38.74 -44.26
C VAL A 570 -2.85 38.96 -43.13
N ASN A 571 -3.60 37.94 -42.71
CA ASN A 571 -4.67 38.00 -41.71
C ASN A 571 -4.46 37.09 -40.47
N GLN A 572 -3.23 36.90 -39.98
CA GLN A 572 -3.07 36.28 -38.65
C GLN A 572 -3.48 37.25 -37.53
N ARG A 573 -4.74 37.09 -37.09
CA ARG A 573 -5.32 37.77 -35.92
C ARG A 573 -4.51 37.44 -34.67
N VAL A 574 -4.45 38.40 -33.72
CA VAL A 574 -3.89 38.22 -32.37
C VAL A 574 -4.40 36.91 -31.75
N LEU A 575 -3.49 36.08 -31.25
CA LEU A 575 -3.85 34.79 -30.67
C LEU A 575 -4.00 34.93 -29.14
N GLU A 576 -5.23 34.76 -28.63
CA GLU A 576 -5.44 34.62 -27.20
C GLU A 576 -5.11 33.18 -26.74
N VAL A 577 -4.28 33.07 -25.70
CA VAL A 577 -3.84 31.79 -25.12
C VAL A 577 -4.28 31.62 -23.65
N THR A 578 -5.16 32.49 -23.17
CA THR A 578 -5.61 32.54 -21.77
C THR A 578 -6.15 31.20 -21.25
N LYS A 579 -6.96 30.46 -22.03
CA LYS A 579 -7.52 29.16 -21.60
C LYS A 579 -6.49 28.01 -21.59
N LYS A 580 -5.26 28.24 -22.06
CA LYS A 580 -4.15 27.28 -21.89
C LYS A 580 -3.61 27.28 -20.45
N MET A 581 -3.95 28.28 -19.64
CA MET A 581 -3.57 28.36 -18.22
C MET A 581 -4.24 27.24 -17.42
N VAL A 582 -3.48 26.54 -16.59
CA VAL A 582 -3.99 25.52 -15.67
C VAL A 582 -4.26 26.13 -14.31
N GLN A 583 -5.44 25.85 -13.75
CA GLN A 583 -5.81 26.27 -12.40
C GLN A 583 -5.22 25.31 -11.37
N LEU A 584 -4.52 25.87 -10.39
CA LEU A 584 -3.93 25.17 -9.27
C LEU A 584 -4.88 25.25 -8.06
N PRO A 585 -4.90 24.24 -7.17
CA PRO A 585 -5.65 24.33 -5.93
C PRO A 585 -5.10 25.47 -5.08
N ALA A 586 -5.91 26.50 -4.85
CA ALA A 586 -5.57 27.53 -3.88
C ALA A 586 -5.65 26.93 -2.47
N GLY A 587 -4.56 27.00 -1.71
CA GLY A 587 -4.59 26.64 -0.28
C GLY A 587 -5.56 27.53 0.50
N PRO A 588 -5.84 27.24 1.78
CA PRO A 588 -6.68 28.10 2.61
C PRO A 588 -6.14 29.54 2.57
N ALA A 589 -7.02 30.50 2.29
CA ALA A 589 -6.65 31.90 2.26
C ALA A 589 -6.02 32.29 3.61
N PRO A 590 -4.92 33.07 3.61
CA PRO A 590 -4.24 33.43 4.85
C PRO A 590 -5.22 34.12 5.81
N ARG A 591 -5.19 33.70 7.09
CA ARG A 591 -6.05 34.29 8.12
C ARG A 591 -5.66 35.76 8.31
N GLN A 592 -6.61 36.64 8.00
CA GLN A 592 -6.47 38.06 8.31
C GLN A 592 -6.78 38.26 9.79
N ILE A 593 -5.80 38.74 10.56
CA ILE A 593 -5.95 39.04 11.99
C ILE A 593 -6.81 40.31 12.17
N GLU A 594 -6.76 41.23 11.20
CA GLU A 594 -7.57 42.45 11.15
C GLU A 594 -8.25 42.60 9.78
N PRO A 595 -9.53 43.03 9.72
CA PRO A 595 -10.20 43.32 8.46
C PRO A 595 -9.43 44.39 7.66
N GLY A 596 -8.92 44.03 6.48
CA GLY A 596 -8.24 44.97 5.57
C GLY A 596 -6.72 45.07 5.70
N ARG A 597 -6.08 44.38 6.66
CA ARG A 597 -4.62 44.19 6.65
C ARG A 597 -4.24 42.87 5.98
N GLN A 598 -3.41 42.94 4.95
CA GLN A 598 -2.80 41.76 4.34
C GLN A 598 -1.65 41.29 5.23
N THR A 599 -1.75 40.08 5.77
CA THR A 599 -0.73 39.47 6.65
C THR A 599 0.25 38.58 5.87
N GLU A 600 -0.19 38.01 4.74
CA GLU A 600 0.62 37.17 3.83
C GLU A 600 0.11 37.30 2.38
N GLN A 601 0.96 37.01 1.38
CA GLN A 601 0.54 36.91 -0.03
C GLN A 601 -0.38 35.72 -0.27
N ALA A 602 -1.33 35.86 -1.20
CA ALA A 602 -2.19 34.74 -1.60
C ALA A 602 -1.39 33.70 -2.41
N PRO A 603 -1.61 32.39 -2.19
CA PRO A 603 -0.97 31.37 -3.00
C PRO A 603 -1.35 31.50 -4.47
N PRO A 604 -0.45 31.13 -5.40
CA PRO A 604 -0.80 31.00 -6.80
C PRO A 604 -1.99 30.05 -7.03
N SER A 605 -2.87 30.45 -7.94
CA SER A 605 -4.07 29.70 -8.35
C SER A 605 -4.11 29.41 -9.85
N GLY A 606 -3.15 29.90 -10.63
CA GLY A 606 -3.04 29.65 -12.06
C GLY A 606 -1.59 29.63 -12.53
N VAL A 607 -1.29 28.75 -13.49
CA VAL A 607 0.01 28.67 -14.16
C VAL A 607 -0.15 28.48 -15.66
N LEU A 608 0.64 29.20 -16.45
CA LEU A 608 0.71 29.09 -17.90
C LEU A 608 2.16 28.79 -18.29
N PHE A 609 2.34 27.74 -19.09
CA PHE A 609 3.63 27.38 -19.69
C PHE A 609 3.52 27.53 -21.22
N LEU A 610 4.44 28.29 -21.81
CA LEU A 610 4.62 28.42 -23.24
C LEU A 610 6.03 27.94 -23.60
N SER A 611 6.08 26.92 -24.44
CA SER A 611 7.33 26.36 -24.98
C SER A 611 7.86 27.21 -26.14
N SER A 612 9.09 26.91 -26.56
CA SER A 612 9.70 27.49 -27.76
C SER A 612 8.82 27.33 -29.00
N GLU A 613 8.15 26.16 -29.14
CA GLU A 613 7.21 25.88 -30.23
C GLU A 613 5.94 26.76 -30.16
N ASP A 614 5.47 27.10 -28.96
CA ASP A 614 4.28 27.94 -28.77
C ASP A 614 4.55 29.43 -29.08
N LEU A 615 5.78 29.87 -28.87
CA LEU A 615 6.22 31.26 -29.09
C LEU A 615 6.70 31.50 -30.53
N GLN A 616 6.94 30.43 -31.29
CA GLN A 616 7.44 30.51 -32.66
C GLN A 616 6.45 31.27 -33.58
N GLY A 617 6.95 32.26 -34.31
CA GLY A 617 6.15 33.09 -35.21
C GLY A 617 5.51 34.33 -34.56
N PHE A 618 5.70 34.52 -33.24
CA PHE A 618 5.21 35.70 -32.52
C PHE A 618 6.36 36.62 -32.11
N ARG A 619 6.10 37.94 -32.11
CA ARG A 619 7.05 38.98 -31.70
C ARG A 619 6.83 39.46 -30.27
N PHE A 620 5.56 39.59 -29.85
CA PHE A 620 5.23 40.10 -28.52
C PHE A 620 4.25 39.20 -27.78
N ILE A 621 4.39 39.16 -26.46
CA ILE A 621 3.37 38.66 -25.54
C ILE A 621 2.84 39.82 -24.71
N THR A 622 1.52 39.89 -24.54
CA THR A 622 0.89 40.90 -23.68
C THR A 622 0.16 40.26 -22.51
N LEU A 623 0.42 40.76 -21.31
CA LEU A 623 -0.28 40.38 -20.08
C LEU A 623 -1.23 41.49 -19.67
N MET A 624 -2.51 41.15 -19.47
CA MET A 624 -3.56 42.08 -19.08
C MET A 624 -4.25 41.62 -17.82
N VAL A 625 -4.38 42.49 -16.83
CA VAL A 625 -5.09 42.22 -15.58
C VAL A 625 -6.33 43.11 -15.52
N ALA A 626 -7.49 42.53 -15.19
CA ALA A 626 -8.76 43.25 -15.14
C ALA A 626 -8.69 44.40 -14.11
N PRO A 627 -9.21 45.60 -14.41
CA PRO A 627 -9.28 46.68 -13.43
C PRO A 627 -10.27 46.36 -12.30
N ARG A 628 -9.99 46.77 -11.06
CA ARG A 628 -10.96 46.72 -9.94
C ARG A 628 -11.54 48.12 -9.65
N PRO A 629 -12.85 48.24 -9.35
CA PRO A 629 -13.40 49.49 -8.85
C PRO A 629 -12.81 49.80 -7.46
N ILE A 630 -12.13 50.94 -7.35
CA ILE A 630 -11.50 51.40 -6.10
C ILE A 630 -12.62 51.91 -5.18
N LEU A 631 -13.17 51.04 -4.33
CA LEU A 631 -14.26 51.39 -3.41
C LEU A 631 -13.85 52.31 -2.24
N SER A 632 -12.55 52.53 -1.98
CA SER A 632 -12.09 53.18 -0.74
C SER A 632 -10.98 54.25 -0.90
N GLY A 633 -10.61 54.65 -2.12
CA GLY A 633 -9.55 55.66 -2.36
C GLY A 633 -8.13 55.30 -1.86
N ARG A 634 -7.94 54.12 -1.25
CA ARG A 634 -6.62 53.57 -0.90
C ARG A 634 -6.21 52.57 -1.98
N PRO A 635 -4.98 52.63 -2.51
CA PRO A 635 -4.48 51.60 -3.43
C PRO A 635 -4.57 50.23 -2.74
N PRO A 636 -4.90 49.16 -3.46
CA PRO A 636 -4.81 47.82 -2.89
C PRO A 636 -3.39 47.61 -2.35
N PRO A 637 -3.21 46.87 -1.24
CA PRO A 637 -1.89 46.51 -0.74
C PRO A 637 -1.07 45.89 -1.88
N ALA A 638 0.26 46.10 -1.87
CA ALA A 638 1.19 45.64 -2.91
C ALA A 638 1.28 44.09 -2.95
N ALA A 639 0.20 43.47 -3.38
CA ALA A 639 0.06 42.03 -3.55
C ALA A 639 0.59 41.65 -4.94
N SER A 640 1.50 40.69 -5.03
CA SER A 640 1.89 40.14 -6.33
C SER A 640 0.70 39.38 -6.92
N MET A 641 0.21 39.84 -8.06
CA MET A 641 -0.97 39.27 -8.73
C MET A 641 -0.57 38.27 -9.80
N ALA A 642 0.51 38.58 -10.53
CA ALA A 642 1.07 37.69 -11.53
C ALA A 642 2.58 37.92 -11.65
N VAL A 643 3.34 36.84 -11.80
CA VAL A 643 4.77 36.85 -12.04
C VAL A 643 5.03 36.05 -13.32
N GLY A 644 5.62 36.70 -14.32
CA GLY A 644 5.99 36.09 -15.60
C GLY A 644 7.50 36.10 -15.79
N GLN A 645 8.06 35.07 -16.43
CA GLN A 645 9.50 35.01 -16.70
C GLN A 645 9.81 34.25 -18.00
N PHE A 646 10.69 34.83 -18.83
CA PHE A 646 11.44 34.12 -19.86
C PHE A 646 12.63 33.42 -19.21
N TYR A 647 12.74 32.11 -19.41
CA TYR A 647 13.74 31.31 -18.73
C TYR A 647 14.28 30.21 -19.64
N LYS A 648 15.47 29.71 -19.29
CA LYS A 648 16.07 28.56 -19.93
C LYS A 648 15.82 27.31 -19.07
N PRO A 649 15.14 26.27 -19.59
CA PRO A 649 14.77 25.10 -18.78
C PRO A 649 15.95 24.36 -18.12
N SER A 650 17.17 24.50 -18.65
CA SER A 650 18.37 23.91 -18.07
C SER A 650 18.84 24.62 -16.79
N GLU A 651 18.57 25.92 -16.63
CA GLU A 651 19.01 26.70 -15.46
C GLU A 651 18.24 26.32 -14.20
N GLY A 652 16.97 25.94 -14.34
CA GLY A 652 16.13 25.52 -13.21
C GLY A 652 16.29 24.06 -12.84
N ARG A 653 17.10 23.27 -13.56
CA ARG A 653 17.20 21.81 -13.34
C ARG A 653 18.36 21.48 -12.41
N HIS A 654 18.04 20.97 -11.23
CA HIS A 654 19.02 20.48 -10.27
C HIS A 654 18.89 18.96 -10.10
N THR A 655 19.97 18.23 -10.39
CA THR A 655 20.06 16.78 -10.19
C THR A 655 20.80 16.49 -8.88
N LEU A 656 20.11 15.88 -7.93
CA LEU A 656 20.68 15.50 -6.64
C LEU A 656 21.18 14.05 -6.72
N PRO A 657 22.49 13.79 -6.53
CA PRO A 657 23.06 12.45 -6.73
C PRO A 657 22.64 11.49 -5.60
N PRO A 658 22.61 10.16 -5.85
CA PRO A 658 22.12 9.17 -4.88
C PRO A 658 22.85 9.19 -3.54
N PHE A 659 24.18 9.37 -3.54
CA PHE A 659 24.98 9.42 -2.32
C PHE A 659 24.63 10.63 -1.44
N TRP A 660 24.38 11.79 -2.07
CA TRP A 660 23.99 13.00 -1.36
C TRP A 660 22.62 12.82 -0.72
N ILE A 661 21.65 12.23 -1.44
CA ILE A 661 20.33 11.92 -0.89
C ILE A 661 20.44 10.88 0.24
N ALA A 662 21.22 9.81 0.06
CA ALA A 662 21.42 8.79 1.10
C ALA A 662 22.05 9.39 2.38
N SER A 663 22.94 10.38 2.24
CA SER A 663 23.54 11.07 3.39
C SER A 663 22.52 11.86 4.23
N THR A 664 21.31 12.13 3.70
CA THR A 664 20.22 12.75 4.46
C THR A 664 19.65 11.86 5.59
N ILE A 665 20.05 10.59 5.62
CA ILE A 665 19.77 9.66 6.73
C ILE A 665 20.58 10.04 7.98
N LEU A 666 21.81 10.53 7.79
CA LEU A 666 22.75 10.85 8.87
C LEU A 666 22.63 12.31 9.36
N GLY A 667 21.97 13.19 8.59
CA GLY A 667 21.81 14.60 8.93
C GLY A 667 20.97 15.33 7.88
N HIS A 668 20.74 16.62 8.06
CA HIS A 668 20.05 17.42 7.05
C HIS A 668 21.01 17.92 5.98
N LYS A 669 20.48 18.18 4.79
CA LYS A 669 21.20 18.82 3.69
C LYS A 669 20.43 20.02 3.19
N ASP A 670 21.15 21.09 2.88
CA ASP A 670 20.56 22.36 2.47
C ASP A 670 20.87 22.64 1.00
N VAL A 671 19.89 23.18 0.28
CA VAL A 671 20.01 23.72 -1.09
C VAL A 671 19.54 25.16 -1.04
N GLN A 672 20.41 26.09 -1.40
CA GLN A 672 20.09 27.51 -1.42
C GLN A 672 19.69 27.94 -2.84
N LEU A 673 18.54 28.60 -2.94
CA LEU A 673 18.09 29.33 -4.13
C LEU A 673 18.39 30.80 -3.89
N VAL A 674 19.32 31.35 -4.66
CA VAL A 674 19.66 32.79 -4.64
C VAL A 674 18.64 33.60 -5.43
N GLU A 675 18.57 34.90 -5.18
CA GLU A 675 17.72 35.83 -5.95
C GLU A 675 18.01 35.74 -7.46
N ASN A 676 16.99 35.97 -8.29
CA ASN A 676 16.99 35.79 -9.75
C ASN A 676 17.11 34.33 -10.22
N HIS A 677 16.78 33.36 -9.36
CA HIS A 677 16.58 31.97 -9.82
C HIS A 677 15.41 31.89 -10.82
N PRO A 678 15.32 30.82 -11.65
CA PRO A 678 14.15 30.58 -12.47
C PRO A 678 12.88 30.38 -11.62
N LEU A 679 11.74 30.90 -12.06
CA LEU A 679 10.43 30.79 -11.39
C LEU A 679 10.01 29.32 -11.24
N LEU A 680 10.40 28.48 -12.21
CA LEU A 680 10.23 27.03 -12.18
C LEU A 680 11.57 26.35 -11.88
N VAL A 681 11.69 25.80 -10.67
CA VAL A 681 12.87 25.04 -10.23
C VAL A 681 12.54 23.54 -10.21
N ASN A 682 13.20 22.75 -11.04
CA ASN A 682 13.04 21.30 -11.13
C ASN A 682 14.13 20.57 -10.34
N LEU A 683 13.77 20.03 -9.18
CA LEU A 683 14.63 19.17 -8.36
C LEU A 683 14.41 17.70 -8.75
N THR A 684 15.44 17.06 -9.27
CA THR A 684 15.42 15.63 -9.65
C THR A 684 16.21 14.83 -8.62
N LEU A 685 15.51 13.99 -7.86
CA LEU A 685 16.10 13.11 -6.85
C LEU A 685 16.45 11.78 -7.52
N SER A 686 17.76 11.48 -7.61
CA SER A 686 18.24 10.24 -8.23
C SER A 686 17.89 8.96 -7.44
N LEU A 687 17.37 9.11 -6.22
CA LEU A 687 16.82 8.04 -5.40
C LEU A 687 15.33 8.32 -5.19
N SER A 688 14.47 7.41 -5.64
CA SER A 688 13.02 7.56 -5.50
C SER A 688 12.61 7.77 -4.03
N THR A 689 11.76 8.76 -3.79
CA THR A 689 11.15 9.02 -2.48
C THR A 689 10.13 7.95 -2.08
N GLY A 690 9.81 7.01 -2.97
CA GLY A 690 9.05 5.80 -2.65
C GLY A 690 9.84 4.80 -1.83
N VAL A 691 11.19 4.79 -1.95
CA VAL A 691 12.09 3.96 -1.13
C VAL A 691 12.56 4.74 0.09
N LEU A 692 12.97 5.99 -0.10
CA LEU A 692 13.43 6.86 0.98
C LEU A 692 12.62 8.16 1.01
N PRO A 693 11.50 8.21 1.77
CA PRO A 693 10.76 9.43 2.03
C PRO A 693 11.65 10.59 2.52
N VAL A 694 11.54 11.75 1.87
CA VAL A 694 12.33 12.95 2.19
C VAL A 694 11.42 14.03 2.74
N LYS A 695 11.69 14.50 3.95
CA LYS A 695 11.10 15.71 4.50
C LYS A 695 11.82 16.91 3.91
N MET A 696 11.07 17.77 3.22
CA MET A 696 11.55 19.01 2.64
C MET A 696 10.95 20.18 3.41
N GLU A 697 11.81 21.07 3.88
CA GLU A 697 11.43 22.30 4.58
C GLU A 697 11.96 23.48 3.78
N MET A 698 11.07 24.43 3.48
CA MET A 698 11.39 25.61 2.69
C MET A 698 11.27 26.85 3.57
N LYS A 699 12.35 27.61 3.67
CA LYS A 699 12.40 28.88 4.42
C LYS A 699 12.82 30.01 3.50
N THR A 700 12.13 31.13 3.56
CA THR A 700 12.53 32.38 2.91
C THR A 700 13.80 32.91 3.59
N ALA A 701 14.87 33.08 2.82
CA ALA A 701 16.15 33.61 3.29
C ALA A 701 16.26 35.13 3.06
N SER A 702 15.78 35.63 1.92
CA SER A 702 15.76 37.06 1.56
C SER A 702 14.56 37.37 0.67
N CYS A 703 14.13 38.62 0.62
CA CYS A 703 13.11 39.14 -0.29
C CYS A 703 13.53 40.47 -0.94
N GLY A 704 14.82 40.62 -1.25
CA GLY A 704 15.39 41.78 -1.94
C GLY A 704 15.45 43.07 -1.08
N ILE A 705 15.28 42.98 0.25
CA ILE A 705 15.44 44.11 1.17
C ILE A 705 16.89 44.08 1.67
N ARG A 706 17.71 45.07 1.28
CA ARG A 706 19.06 45.22 1.85
C ARG A 706 18.92 45.57 3.34
N ASN A 707 19.68 44.89 4.21
CA ASN A 707 19.78 45.15 5.65
C ASN A 707 20.12 46.61 6.01
N SER A 708 20.49 47.45 5.04
CA SER A 708 20.88 48.85 5.23
C SER A 708 19.74 49.82 5.59
N VAL A 709 18.47 49.41 5.54
CA VAL A 709 17.33 50.29 5.93
C VAL A 709 17.01 50.23 7.43
N PHE A 710 17.50 49.20 8.14
CA PHE A 710 17.38 49.04 9.59
C PHE A 710 18.76 49.05 10.23
N ALA A 711 19.47 50.17 10.08
CA ALA A 711 20.85 50.29 10.55
C ALA A 711 21.00 50.45 12.08
N ASN A 712 20.00 50.13 12.92
CA ASN A 712 20.12 50.33 14.38
C ASN A 712 19.49 49.29 15.30
N GLU A 713 18.75 48.29 14.81
CA GLU A 713 18.32 47.14 15.64
C GLU A 713 18.30 45.93 14.71
N ASP A 714 19.03 44.85 15.05
CA ASP A 714 18.91 43.57 14.34
C ASP A 714 17.44 43.12 14.44
N PRO A 715 16.63 43.22 13.38
CA PRO A 715 15.27 42.72 13.46
C PRO A 715 15.40 41.21 13.59
N GLY A 716 14.95 40.65 14.72
CA GLY A 716 15.04 39.22 14.95
C GLY A 716 14.48 38.44 13.77
N ASP A 717 15.01 37.24 13.49
CA ASP A 717 14.66 36.37 12.33
C ASP A 717 13.14 36.29 12.04
N LEU A 718 12.30 36.44 13.07
CA LEU A 718 10.84 36.46 12.99
C LEU A 718 10.24 37.66 12.24
N GLU A 719 10.75 38.88 12.45
CA GLU A 719 10.22 40.10 11.79
C GLU A 719 10.59 40.14 10.31
N HIS A 720 11.84 39.78 9.97
CA HIS A 720 12.28 39.68 8.58
C HIS A 720 11.48 38.61 7.80
N THR A 721 11.24 37.45 8.43
CA THR A 721 10.39 36.41 7.83
C THR A 721 8.96 36.90 7.59
N SER A 722 8.41 37.72 8.50
CA SER A 722 7.07 38.29 8.33
C SER A 722 6.98 39.30 7.17
N LEU A 723 8.01 40.12 6.96
CA LEU A 723 8.10 41.04 5.82
C LEU A 723 8.20 40.31 4.49
N CYS A 724 8.99 39.24 4.42
CA CYS A 724 9.12 38.47 3.18
C CYS A 724 7.84 37.70 2.83
N LYS A 725 7.06 37.24 3.82
CA LYS A 725 5.71 36.66 3.61
C LYS A 725 4.72 37.65 2.98
N LEU A 726 4.94 38.95 3.13
CA LEU A 726 4.14 40.00 2.49
C LEU A 726 4.58 40.32 1.06
N ARG A 727 5.78 39.90 0.62
CA ARG A 727 6.29 40.20 -0.73
C ARG A 727 6.31 38.98 -1.64
N CYS A 728 6.80 37.85 -1.14
CA CYS A 728 6.93 36.61 -1.89
C CYS A 728 5.60 35.84 -1.86
N PHE A 729 5.14 35.34 -3.01
CA PHE A 729 4.01 34.42 -2.99
C PHE A 729 4.39 33.08 -2.33
N PRO A 730 3.46 32.40 -1.64
CA PRO A 730 3.71 31.09 -1.05
C PRO A 730 4.16 30.07 -2.11
N PRO A 731 5.27 29.34 -1.90
CA PRO A 731 5.77 28.38 -2.87
C PRO A 731 4.77 27.25 -3.14
N VAL A 732 4.74 26.75 -4.37
CA VAL A 732 3.90 25.60 -4.77
C VAL A 732 4.80 24.49 -5.28
N ALA A 733 4.67 23.29 -4.72
CA ALA A 733 5.39 22.12 -5.18
C ALA A 733 4.51 21.23 -6.07
N LEU A 734 5.07 20.77 -7.19
CA LEU A 734 4.50 19.82 -8.12
C LEU A 734 5.35 18.54 -8.08
N VAL A 735 4.81 17.48 -7.51
CA VAL A 735 5.50 16.19 -7.37
C VAL A 735 5.02 15.26 -8.48
N TRP A 736 5.93 14.81 -9.34
CA TRP A 736 5.60 13.90 -10.44
C TRP A 736 6.05 12.48 -10.15
N ASP A 737 5.15 11.54 -10.46
CA ASP A 737 5.39 10.11 -10.43
C ASP A 737 4.65 9.42 -11.59
N PRO A 738 5.28 8.54 -12.37
CA PRO A 738 4.61 7.85 -13.47
C PRO A 738 3.38 7.00 -13.06
N LEU A 739 3.30 6.52 -11.81
CA LEU A 739 2.17 5.73 -11.33
C LEU A 739 1.06 6.60 -10.73
N THR A 740 1.40 7.63 -9.95
CA THR A 740 0.39 8.50 -9.30
C THR A 740 0.07 9.78 -10.07
N GLY A 741 0.76 10.06 -11.17
CA GLY A 741 0.63 11.32 -11.89
C GLY A 741 1.28 12.49 -11.15
N ILE A 742 0.68 13.67 -11.26
CA ILE A 742 1.19 14.90 -10.65
C ILE A 742 0.41 15.23 -9.38
N ALA A 743 1.07 15.47 -8.26
CA ALA A 743 0.46 15.98 -7.04
C ALA A 743 0.82 17.46 -6.86
N VAL A 744 -0.16 18.30 -6.50
CA VAL A 744 0.07 19.72 -6.26
C VAL A 744 -0.03 20.01 -4.76
N ILE A 745 1.04 20.58 -4.21
CA ILE A 745 1.15 20.92 -2.79
C ILE A 745 1.21 22.46 -2.70
N PRO A 746 0.07 23.13 -2.45
CA PRO A 746 0.05 24.57 -2.23
C PRO A 746 0.67 24.91 -0.87
N ASN A 747 1.22 26.12 -0.71
CA ASN A 747 1.82 26.59 0.54
C ASN A 747 2.93 25.64 1.05
N PHE A 748 3.86 25.28 0.17
CA PHE A 748 4.91 24.29 0.43
C PHE A 748 6.01 24.82 1.37
N PHE A 749 5.75 24.80 2.68
CA PHE A 749 6.73 25.22 3.70
C PHE A 749 7.41 24.06 4.42
N SER A 750 6.69 22.97 4.69
CA SER A 750 7.25 21.76 5.30
C SER A 750 6.35 20.59 4.96
N GLU A 751 6.84 19.64 4.16
CA GLU A 751 6.08 18.45 3.79
C GLU A 751 7.03 17.26 3.60
N THR A 752 6.55 16.05 3.88
CA THR A 752 7.27 14.83 3.55
C THR A 752 6.87 14.38 2.14
N ILE A 753 7.80 14.49 1.20
CA ILE A 753 7.58 14.08 -0.18
C ILE A 753 7.70 12.57 -0.28
N VAL A 754 6.64 11.95 -0.80
CA VAL A 754 6.54 10.50 -0.97
C VAL A 754 5.79 10.17 -2.25
N VAL A 755 6.37 9.29 -3.09
CA VAL A 755 5.75 8.77 -4.32
C VAL A 755 5.50 7.26 -4.22
N ASP A 756 4.68 6.67 -5.09
CA ASP A 756 4.40 5.23 -5.06
C ASP A 756 5.26 4.38 -5.98
N SER A 757 5.97 4.97 -6.93
CA SER A 757 7.01 4.26 -7.66
C SER A 757 8.12 3.80 -6.72
N SER A 758 8.26 2.48 -6.60
CA SER A 758 9.41 1.86 -5.95
C SER A 758 10.26 1.17 -7.02
N PRO A 759 11.48 1.65 -7.32
CA PRO A 759 12.40 0.96 -8.24
C PRO A 759 12.90 -0.38 -7.68
N ALA A 760 12.58 -0.68 -6.42
CA ALA A 760 12.89 -1.93 -5.74
C ALA A 760 11.87 -3.05 -5.99
N LEU A 761 10.85 -2.82 -6.83
CA LEU A 761 9.97 -3.87 -7.34
C LEU A 761 10.38 -4.21 -8.76
N TRP A 762 10.61 -5.49 -9.05
CA TRP A 762 11.07 -5.92 -10.37
C TRP A 762 10.10 -5.52 -11.51
N SER A 763 8.80 -5.52 -11.22
CA SER A 763 7.73 -5.16 -12.18
C SER A 763 7.51 -3.64 -12.37
N ALA A 764 8.40 -2.80 -11.83
CA ALA A 764 8.35 -1.35 -12.00
C ALA A 764 8.84 -0.93 -13.40
N ARG A 765 8.03 -0.13 -14.12
CA ARG A 765 8.36 0.37 -15.47
C ARG A 765 9.46 1.45 -15.44
N ARG A 766 9.98 1.76 -16.63
CA ARG A 766 10.92 2.84 -16.96
C ARG A 766 10.37 4.18 -16.40
N GLY A 767 11.15 4.90 -15.60
CA GLY A 767 10.75 6.16 -14.93
C GLY A 767 10.54 6.08 -13.41
N SER A 768 10.57 4.89 -12.80
CA SER A 768 10.42 4.70 -11.34
C SER A 768 11.68 4.95 -10.51
N ARG A 769 12.81 5.30 -11.14
CA ARG A 769 14.12 5.42 -10.46
C ARG A 769 14.28 6.76 -9.75
N GLU A 770 13.71 7.80 -10.33
CA GLU A 770 13.93 9.18 -9.90
C GLU A 770 12.59 9.80 -9.52
N THR A 771 12.62 10.73 -8.57
CA THR A 771 11.46 11.56 -8.23
C THR A 771 11.73 12.97 -8.71
N THR A 772 10.82 13.56 -9.49
CA THR A 772 10.92 14.96 -9.91
C THR A 772 9.97 15.80 -9.07
N VAL A 773 10.51 16.83 -8.43
CA VAL A 773 9.77 17.85 -7.68
C VAL A 773 10.03 19.18 -8.36
N ALA A 774 9.04 19.71 -9.07
CA ALA A 774 9.10 21.10 -9.53
C ALA A 774 8.56 22.03 -8.45
N ILE A 775 9.21 23.16 -8.25
CA ILE A 775 8.81 24.15 -7.26
C ILE A 775 8.60 25.47 -8.02
N LEU A 776 7.41 26.03 -7.88
CA LEU A 776 7.07 27.38 -8.33
C LEU A 776 7.36 28.35 -7.20
N VAL A 777 8.32 29.24 -7.41
CA VAL A 777 8.89 30.12 -6.39
C VAL A 777 9.17 31.51 -6.97
N ASP A 778 8.95 32.53 -6.16
CA ASP A 778 9.15 33.92 -6.59
C ASP A 778 10.64 34.23 -6.82
N PRO A 779 11.07 34.57 -8.06
CA PRO A 779 12.47 34.83 -8.39
C PRO A 779 13.04 36.07 -7.70
N LEU A 780 12.21 36.97 -7.16
CA LEU A 780 12.65 38.14 -6.40
C LEU A 780 13.08 37.79 -4.96
N CYS A 781 12.88 36.55 -4.54
CA CYS A 781 13.17 36.08 -3.20
C CYS A 781 14.23 34.97 -3.20
N ALA A 782 15.02 34.90 -2.14
CA ALA A 782 15.94 33.80 -1.89
C ALA A 782 15.32 32.80 -0.91
N TYR A 783 15.61 31.51 -1.10
CA TYR A 783 15.08 30.44 -0.26
C TYR A 783 16.17 29.46 0.15
N ASN A 784 16.04 28.92 1.36
CA ASN A 784 16.81 27.77 1.81
C ASN A 784 15.89 26.54 1.89
N ILE A 785 16.24 25.48 1.16
CA ILE A 785 15.53 24.21 1.12
C ILE A 785 16.33 23.20 1.94
N ARG A 786 15.80 22.81 3.10
CA ARG A 786 16.37 21.80 3.98
C ARG A 786 15.72 20.44 3.72
N MET A 787 16.55 19.43 3.49
CA MET A 787 16.14 18.06 3.21
C MET A 787 16.64 17.10 4.29
N SER A 788 15.78 16.21 4.77
CA SER A 788 16.15 15.15 5.73
C SER A 788 15.35 13.88 5.49
N ALA A 789 15.94 12.70 5.69
CA ALA A 789 15.22 11.44 5.54
C ALA A 789 14.26 11.23 6.72
N SER A 790 13.01 10.86 6.44
CA SER A 790 12.06 10.50 7.49
C SER A 790 12.14 9.00 7.81
N LEU A 791 12.99 8.62 8.78
CA LEU A 791 13.20 7.22 9.15
C LEU A 791 11.91 6.48 9.56
N PRO A 792 10.98 7.06 10.36
CA PRO A 792 9.69 6.43 10.64
C PRO A 792 8.83 6.19 9.39
N SER A 793 8.79 7.18 8.48
CA SER A 793 8.04 7.06 7.23
C SER A 793 8.67 6.01 6.30
N ALA A 794 10.00 5.96 6.23
CA ALA A 794 10.75 4.97 5.46
C ALA A 794 10.53 3.55 5.98
N ALA A 795 10.62 3.34 7.30
CA ALA A 795 10.38 2.03 7.92
C ALA A 795 8.93 1.57 7.72
N THR A 796 7.97 2.48 7.90
CA THR A 796 6.54 2.21 7.65
C THR A 796 6.30 1.79 6.20
N ARG A 797 6.84 2.57 5.26
CA ARG A 797 6.77 2.28 3.82
C ARG A 797 7.42 0.95 3.46
N PHE A 798 8.60 0.66 4.00
CA PHE A 798 9.31 -0.60 3.77
C PHE A 798 8.45 -1.80 4.18
N LEU A 799 7.87 -1.78 5.38
CA LEU A 799 7.01 -2.87 5.87
C LEU A 799 5.72 -3.02 5.04
N LEU A 800 5.10 -1.90 4.66
CA LEU A 800 3.86 -1.93 3.86
C LEU A 800 4.10 -2.42 2.42
N VAL A 801 5.20 -2.02 1.79
CA VAL A 801 5.50 -2.38 0.40
C VAL A 801 6.05 -3.80 0.29
N HIS A 802 6.90 -4.22 1.23
CA HIS A 802 7.62 -5.50 1.16
C HIS A 802 7.07 -6.58 2.12
N GLY A 803 5.97 -6.33 2.84
CA GLY A 803 5.41 -7.28 3.80
C GLY A 803 5.10 -8.66 3.21
N LEU A 804 4.55 -8.72 1.98
CA LEU A 804 4.25 -9.98 1.29
C LEU A 804 5.53 -10.73 0.87
N GLU A 805 6.57 -9.99 0.46
CA GLU A 805 7.89 -10.54 0.13
C GLU A 805 8.56 -11.14 1.38
N ILE A 806 8.57 -10.39 2.49
CA ILE A 806 9.07 -10.81 3.79
C ILE A 806 8.36 -12.07 4.28
N ALA A 807 7.04 -12.18 4.08
CA ALA A 807 6.28 -13.38 4.45
C ALA A 807 6.72 -14.62 3.65
N GLY A 808 6.95 -14.49 2.33
CA GLY A 808 7.48 -15.57 1.50
C GLY A 808 8.90 -15.97 1.91
N PHE A 809 9.77 -14.99 2.18
CA PHE A 809 11.12 -15.23 2.68
C PHE A 809 11.16 -15.90 4.05
N ALA A 810 10.23 -15.57 4.96
CA ALA A 810 10.18 -16.20 6.27
C ALA A 810 10.03 -17.72 6.17
N VAL A 811 9.18 -18.21 5.24
CA VAL A 811 9.03 -19.66 5.01
C VAL A 811 10.25 -20.23 4.28
N ALA A 812 10.81 -19.53 3.29
CA ALA A 812 12.02 -19.95 2.60
C ALA A 812 13.21 -20.13 3.56
N ILE A 813 13.41 -19.18 4.48
CA ILE A 813 14.45 -19.23 5.52
C ILE A 813 14.26 -20.44 6.41
N LEU A 814 13.03 -20.70 6.89
CA LEU A 814 12.77 -21.88 7.70
C LEU A 814 12.99 -23.19 6.93
N LEU A 815 12.63 -23.25 5.65
CA LEU A 815 12.91 -24.43 4.80
C LEU A 815 14.42 -24.61 4.58
N PHE A 816 15.21 -23.54 4.42
CA PHE A 816 16.68 -23.62 4.43
C PHE A 816 17.25 -24.06 5.78
N THR A 817 16.60 -23.72 6.91
CA THR A 817 17.02 -24.25 8.22
C THR A 817 16.71 -25.74 8.36
N LEU A 818 15.53 -26.18 7.89
CA LEU A 818 15.15 -27.59 7.86
C LEU A 818 16.05 -28.40 6.92
N MET A 819 16.48 -27.82 5.80
CA MET A 819 17.49 -28.41 4.91
C MET A 819 18.78 -28.72 5.68
N GLN A 820 19.30 -27.79 6.48
CA GLN A 820 20.52 -28.01 7.27
C GLN A 820 20.32 -29.07 8.36
N GLN A 821 19.18 -29.03 9.05
CA GLN A 821 18.84 -30.03 10.07
C GLN A 821 18.69 -31.44 9.46
N ALA A 822 18.02 -31.54 8.31
CA ALA A 822 17.88 -32.80 7.56
C ALA A 822 19.24 -33.28 7.04
N ARG A 823 20.11 -32.38 6.57
CA ARG A 823 21.45 -32.76 6.11
C ARG A 823 22.34 -33.28 7.24
N ALA A 824 22.28 -32.64 8.41
CA ALA A 824 22.97 -33.13 9.60
C ALA A 824 22.47 -34.53 9.99
N TRP A 825 21.16 -34.76 9.89
CA TRP A 825 20.56 -36.07 10.14
C TRP A 825 21.03 -37.14 9.14
N GLU A 826 20.99 -36.84 7.83
CA GLU A 826 21.45 -37.74 6.76
C GLU A 826 22.91 -38.15 6.88
N LEU A 827 23.75 -37.24 7.39
CA LEU A 827 25.19 -37.46 7.58
C LEU A 827 25.54 -38.05 8.96
N ASP A 828 24.54 -38.45 9.76
CA ASP A 828 24.72 -38.93 11.13
C ASP A 828 25.50 -37.94 12.05
N TYR A 829 25.31 -36.63 11.84
CA TYR A 829 25.78 -35.56 12.74
C TYR A 829 24.70 -35.13 13.76
N PRO A 830 25.07 -34.46 14.87
CA PRO A 830 24.09 -33.94 15.82
C PRO A 830 23.25 -32.83 15.19
N VAL A 831 21.93 -32.86 15.43
CA VAL A 831 21.01 -31.89 14.83
C VAL A 831 21.22 -30.50 15.44
N PRO A 832 21.62 -29.50 14.65
CA PRO A 832 21.79 -28.14 15.15
C PRO A 832 20.45 -27.51 15.53
N SER A 833 20.48 -26.55 16.47
CA SER A 833 19.30 -25.74 16.77
C SER A 833 18.91 -24.88 15.55
N VAL A 834 17.66 -24.40 15.54
CA VAL A 834 17.17 -23.49 14.49
C VAL A 834 18.07 -22.26 14.36
N LEU A 835 18.39 -21.63 15.49
CA LEU A 835 19.26 -20.44 15.53
C LEU A 835 20.67 -20.72 15.01
N ALA A 836 21.26 -21.86 15.38
CA ALA A 836 22.59 -22.25 14.88
C ALA A 836 22.58 -22.51 13.36
N SER A 837 21.50 -23.07 12.84
CA SER A 837 21.30 -23.31 11.40
C SER A 837 21.15 -22.00 10.63
N MET A 838 20.35 -21.05 11.16
CA MET A 838 20.22 -19.70 10.60
C MET A 838 21.55 -18.97 10.59
N GLU A 839 22.33 -19.08 11.67
CA GLU A 839 23.64 -18.45 11.76
C GLU A 839 24.64 -19.03 10.75
N TYR A 840 24.58 -20.35 10.49
CA TYR A 840 25.36 -20.98 9.42
C TYR A 840 24.98 -20.42 8.04
N ASN A 841 23.69 -20.26 7.76
CA ASN A 841 23.18 -19.71 6.50
C ASN A 841 23.59 -18.24 6.28
N LEU A 842 23.88 -17.49 7.36
CA LEU A 842 24.39 -16.11 7.29
C LEU A 842 25.92 -16.00 7.20
N ARG A 843 26.67 -17.11 7.15
CA ARG A 843 28.14 -17.03 7.03
C ARG A 843 28.53 -16.52 5.65
N LEU A 844 29.42 -15.53 5.64
CA LEU A 844 30.08 -15.03 4.43
C LEU A 844 31.40 -15.79 4.19
N PRO A 845 31.79 -16.04 2.93
CA PRO A 845 31.06 -15.65 1.71
C PRO A 845 30.00 -16.67 1.26
N PHE A 846 30.29 -17.98 1.36
CA PHE A 846 29.58 -18.97 0.53
C PHE A 846 28.11 -19.25 0.90
N PRO A 847 27.74 -19.63 2.14
CA PRO A 847 26.35 -19.96 2.47
C PRO A 847 25.38 -18.81 2.18
N PHE A 848 25.75 -17.59 2.56
CA PHE A 848 24.91 -16.42 2.35
C PHE A 848 24.73 -16.13 0.85
N ILE A 849 25.80 -16.14 0.06
CA ILE A 849 25.73 -15.88 -1.39
C ILE A 849 24.87 -16.94 -2.07
N TYR A 850 25.05 -18.23 -1.76
CA TYR A 850 24.28 -19.30 -2.39
C TYR A 850 22.79 -19.22 -2.05
N LEU A 851 22.44 -18.95 -0.79
CA LEU A 851 21.05 -18.97 -0.33
C LEU A 851 20.28 -17.67 -0.57
N SER A 852 20.97 -16.54 -0.75
CA SER A 852 20.32 -15.24 -0.99
C SER A 852 20.51 -14.73 -2.43
N MET A 853 21.74 -14.76 -2.97
CA MET A 853 22.05 -14.13 -4.27
C MET A 853 21.69 -14.99 -5.47
N ILE A 854 21.91 -16.31 -5.42
CA ILE A 854 21.58 -17.20 -6.56
C ILE A 854 20.07 -17.20 -6.85
N PRO A 855 19.16 -17.33 -5.87
CA PRO A 855 17.73 -17.21 -6.12
C PRO A 855 17.33 -15.87 -6.75
N LEU A 856 17.96 -14.76 -6.35
CA LEU A 856 17.75 -13.45 -6.96
C LEU A 856 18.19 -13.42 -8.42
N ILE A 857 19.37 -13.98 -8.74
CA ILE A 857 19.87 -14.06 -10.12
C ILE A 857 18.93 -14.94 -10.97
N ILE A 858 18.46 -16.08 -10.45
CA ILE A 858 17.49 -16.94 -11.14
C ILE A 858 16.19 -16.18 -11.41
N TYR A 859 15.64 -15.48 -10.43
CA TYR A 859 14.41 -14.72 -10.61
C TYR A 859 14.56 -13.62 -11.67
N THR A 860 15.61 -12.82 -11.56
CA THR A 860 15.86 -11.72 -12.49
C THR A 860 16.11 -12.22 -13.91
N THR A 861 16.84 -13.32 -14.09
CA THR A 861 17.05 -13.93 -15.42
C THR A 861 15.75 -14.46 -16.03
N LEU A 862 14.89 -15.13 -15.25
CA LEU A 862 13.58 -15.59 -15.71
C LEU A 862 12.66 -14.43 -16.12
N GLU A 863 12.66 -13.34 -15.36
CA GLU A 863 11.83 -12.18 -15.66
C GLU A 863 12.37 -11.36 -16.83
N ILE A 864 13.70 -11.24 -17.01
CA ILE A 864 14.29 -10.61 -18.21
C ILE A 864 13.93 -11.41 -19.46
N ALA A 865 13.92 -12.75 -19.38
CA ALA A 865 13.51 -13.59 -20.50
C ALA A 865 12.03 -13.37 -20.89
N ASN A 866 11.19 -12.96 -19.94
CA ASN A 866 9.75 -12.80 -20.13
C ASN A 866 9.29 -11.34 -20.34
N SER A 867 10.17 -10.34 -20.20
CA SER A 867 9.77 -8.93 -20.22
C SER A 867 10.74 -8.02 -20.97
N GLU A 868 10.20 -7.02 -21.68
CA GLU A 868 10.98 -6.03 -22.43
C GLU A 868 11.47 -4.85 -21.57
N SER A 869 11.21 -4.85 -20.25
CA SER A 869 11.51 -3.72 -19.37
C SER A 869 12.57 -4.03 -18.33
N THR A 870 13.67 -3.27 -18.34
CA THR A 870 14.75 -3.38 -17.35
C THR A 870 14.53 -2.42 -16.17
N SER A 871 14.33 -2.97 -14.97
CA SER A 871 14.23 -2.22 -13.70
C SER A 871 15.64 -1.85 -13.17
N SER A 872 15.76 -1.16 -12.03
CA SER A 872 17.06 -0.92 -11.39
C SER A 872 17.55 -2.21 -10.70
N PHE A 873 18.35 -3.01 -11.40
CA PHE A 873 18.87 -4.27 -10.85
C PHE A 873 19.53 -4.09 -9.47
N ALA A 874 20.36 -3.05 -9.31
CA ALA A 874 21.03 -2.77 -8.05
C ALA A 874 20.07 -2.43 -6.90
N SER A 875 19.04 -1.60 -7.14
CA SER A 875 18.06 -1.22 -6.12
C SER A 875 17.18 -2.40 -5.72
N PHE A 876 16.74 -3.20 -6.69
CA PHE A 876 15.97 -4.42 -6.45
C PHE A 876 16.76 -5.42 -5.60
N VAL A 877 18.01 -5.71 -5.98
CA VAL A 877 18.88 -6.63 -5.23
C VAL A 877 19.12 -6.13 -3.81
N LEU A 878 19.46 -4.85 -3.63
CA LEU A 878 19.74 -4.29 -2.30
C LEU A 878 18.51 -4.37 -1.37
N VAL A 879 17.32 -4.01 -1.87
CA VAL A 879 16.10 -4.07 -1.07
C VAL A 879 15.65 -5.50 -0.82
N SER A 880 15.78 -6.41 -1.80
CA SER A 880 15.46 -7.83 -1.60
C SER A 880 16.37 -8.46 -0.55
N ILE A 881 17.67 -8.12 -0.54
CA ILE A 881 18.61 -8.54 0.52
C ILE A 881 18.19 -7.95 1.87
N ALA A 882 17.78 -6.68 1.92
CA ALA A 882 17.26 -6.07 3.14
C ALA A 882 15.99 -6.77 3.65
N CYS A 883 15.07 -7.16 2.75
CA CYS A 883 13.87 -7.93 3.07
C CYS A 883 14.23 -9.33 3.60
N TYR A 884 15.18 -10.02 2.96
CA TYR A 884 15.69 -11.31 3.42
C TYR A 884 16.35 -11.20 4.81
N GLY A 885 17.14 -10.15 5.04
CA GLY A 885 17.73 -9.85 6.34
C GLY A 885 16.68 -9.57 7.42
N PHE A 886 15.68 -8.73 7.11
CA PHE A 886 14.56 -8.44 8.01
C PHE A 886 13.77 -9.71 8.34
N ALA A 887 13.41 -10.52 7.33
CA ALA A 887 12.73 -11.79 7.51
C ALA A 887 13.55 -12.75 8.39
N THR A 888 14.88 -12.80 8.20
CA THR A 888 15.78 -13.59 9.04
C THR A 888 15.74 -13.12 10.49
N GLY A 889 15.79 -11.81 10.73
CA GLY A 889 15.65 -11.23 12.07
C GLY A 889 14.30 -11.56 12.71
N ALA A 890 13.20 -11.41 11.96
CA ALA A 890 11.84 -11.72 12.44
C ALA A 890 11.67 -13.21 12.79
N VAL A 891 12.16 -14.12 11.93
CA VAL A 891 12.14 -15.56 12.20
C VAL A 891 13.02 -15.91 13.40
N ALA A 892 14.17 -15.26 13.57
CA ALA A 892 15.04 -15.47 14.72
C ALA A 892 14.38 -15.01 16.03
N ILE A 893 13.70 -13.86 16.02
CA ILE A 893 12.88 -13.39 17.15
C ILE A 893 11.77 -14.39 17.48
N LEU A 894 11.08 -14.91 16.47
CA LEU A 894 10.04 -15.92 16.66
C LEU A 894 10.62 -17.23 17.25
N ALA A 895 11.78 -17.67 16.77
CA ALA A 895 12.48 -18.85 17.26
C ALA A 895 12.96 -18.69 18.71
N THR A 896 13.50 -17.53 19.08
CA THR A 896 13.95 -17.25 20.45
C THR A 896 12.78 -17.16 21.42
N LEU A 897 11.72 -16.42 21.05
CA LEU A 897 10.51 -16.29 21.89
C LEU A 897 9.86 -17.66 22.13
N SER A 898 9.68 -18.46 21.07
CA SER A 898 9.10 -19.81 21.20
C SER A 898 9.98 -20.73 22.06
N GLN A 899 11.31 -20.70 21.89
CA GLN A 899 12.24 -21.46 22.71
C GLN A 899 12.19 -21.05 24.19
N ILE A 900 12.17 -19.75 24.50
CA ILE A 900 12.08 -19.22 25.86
C ILE A 900 10.77 -19.65 26.52
N ILE A 901 9.63 -19.49 25.83
CA ILE A 901 8.31 -19.87 26.35
C ILE A 901 8.27 -21.36 26.68
N LEU A 902 8.72 -22.22 25.75
CA LEU A 902 8.74 -23.67 25.95
C LEU A 902 9.68 -24.10 27.09
N TYR A 903 10.85 -23.47 27.19
CA TYR A 903 11.82 -23.74 28.25
C TYR A 903 11.30 -23.35 29.63
N ILE A 904 10.70 -22.15 29.75
CA ILE A 904 10.07 -21.70 31.01
C ILE A 904 8.94 -22.65 31.39
N ALA A 905 8.07 -23.01 30.45
CA ALA A 905 6.97 -23.94 30.72
C ALA A 905 7.46 -25.30 31.22
N ALA A 906 8.46 -25.90 30.55
CA ALA A 906 9.04 -27.18 30.96
C ALA A 906 9.73 -27.10 32.33
N SER A 907 10.45 -25.99 32.58
CA SER A 907 11.14 -25.75 33.85
C SER A 907 10.15 -25.60 35.00
N VAL A 908 9.13 -24.75 34.85
CA VAL A 908 8.08 -24.56 35.86
C VAL A 908 7.39 -25.88 36.17
N HIS A 909 7.02 -26.66 35.16
CA HIS A 909 6.41 -27.98 35.40
C HIS A 909 7.34 -28.93 36.15
N PHE A 910 8.63 -28.97 35.79
CA PHE A 910 9.62 -29.77 36.51
C PHE A 910 9.73 -29.35 37.98
N PHE A 911 9.79 -28.04 38.28
CA PHE A 911 9.85 -27.53 39.65
C PHE A 911 8.60 -27.87 40.46
N VAL A 912 7.41 -27.64 39.89
CA VAL A 912 6.13 -27.94 40.54
C VAL A 912 6.06 -29.44 40.86
N LYS A 913 6.38 -30.31 39.89
CA LYS A 913 6.35 -31.76 40.09
C LYS A 913 7.38 -32.22 41.13
N ARG A 914 8.61 -31.69 41.10
CA ARG A 914 9.66 -32.02 42.08
C ARG A 914 9.26 -31.57 43.48
N ARG A 915 8.72 -30.35 43.62
CA ARG A 915 8.26 -29.81 44.92
C ARG A 915 7.08 -30.61 45.45
N CYS A 916 6.16 -31.04 44.59
CA CYS A 916 5.07 -31.89 45.02
C CYS A 916 5.54 -33.30 45.42
N MET A 917 6.46 -33.92 44.67
CA MET A 917 7.07 -35.20 45.06
C MET A 917 7.83 -35.09 46.39
N GLY A 918 8.60 -34.01 46.61
CA GLY A 918 9.29 -33.77 47.88
C GLY A 918 8.36 -33.38 49.04
N TRP A 919 7.13 -32.92 48.76
CA TRP A 919 6.08 -32.75 49.76
C TRP A 919 5.42 -34.08 50.11
N ILE A 920 5.06 -34.89 49.09
CA ILE A 920 4.52 -36.24 49.26
C ILE A 920 5.49 -37.13 50.03
N GLN A 921 6.79 -37.11 49.72
CA GLN A 921 7.79 -37.89 50.47
C GLN A 921 7.88 -37.48 51.94
N ARG A 922 7.75 -36.18 52.26
CA ARG A 922 7.74 -35.68 53.65
C ARG A 922 6.47 -36.07 54.40
N VAL A 923 5.32 -36.03 53.73
CA VAL A 923 4.03 -36.46 54.30
C VAL A 923 3.99 -37.99 54.49
N ASN A 924 4.51 -38.76 53.53
CA ASN A 924 4.60 -40.23 53.63
C ASN A 924 5.63 -40.71 54.66
N ALA A 925 6.63 -39.90 55.02
CA ALA A 925 7.56 -40.20 56.11
C ALA A 925 6.92 -40.03 57.51
N GLN A 926 5.75 -39.40 57.61
CA GLN A 926 5.05 -39.12 58.87
C GLN A 926 3.74 -39.92 59.05
N ILE A 927 3.36 -40.80 58.11
CA ILE A 927 2.08 -41.52 58.13
C ILE A 927 2.28 -43.03 57.83
N PRO A 928 1.64 -43.97 58.55
CA PRO A 928 1.78 -45.41 58.29
C PRO A 928 1.32 -45.81 56.88
N SER A 929 1.96 -46.85 56.33
CA SER A 929 1.89 -47.30 54.93
C SER A 929 0.50 -47.57 54.31
N ARG A 930 -0.58 -47.56 55.10
CA ARG A 930 -1.96 -47.76 54.61
C ARG A 930 -2.65 -46.49 54.07
N VAL A 931 -2.17 -45.29 54.40
CA VAL A 931 -2.80 -44.01 53.94
C VAL A 931 -2.10 -43.40 52.71
N SER A 932 -0.88 -43.85 52.39
CA SER A 932 -0.06 -43.39 51.25
C SER A 932 -0.76 -43.52 49.89
N ASN A 933 -1.64 -44.52 49.72
CA ASN A 933 -2.35 -44.75 48.45
C ASN A 933 -3.41 -43.69 48.11
N GLN A 934 -3.88 -42.88 49.08
CA GLN A 934 -4.87 -41.83 48.82
C GLN A 934 -4.28 -40.44 48.53
N LEU A 935 -2.99 -40.21 48.82
CA LEU A 935 -2.30 -38.93 48.58
C LEU A 935 -1.64 -38.82 47.19
N ASN A 936 -1.91 -39.78 46.30
CA ASN A 936 -1.36 -39.83 44.93
C ASN A 936 -1.97 -38.80 43.96
N VAL A 937 -2.77 -37.85 44.44
CA VAL A 937 -3.47 -36.82 43.65
C VAL A 937 -2.49 -35.86 42.94
N CYS A 938 -1.28 -35.67 43.48
CA CYS A 938 -0.30 -34.77 42.84
C CYS A 938 0.54 -35.42 41.72
N SER A 939 0.43 -36.73 41.52
CA SER A 939 1.15 -37.44 40.46
C SER A 939 0.49 -37.33 39.08
N SER A 940 -0.74 -36.79 39.02
CA SER A 940 -1.52 -36.76 37.80
C SER A 940 -2.15 -35.40 37.55
N LEU A 941 -1.42 -34.55 36.82
CA LEU A 941 -2.09 -33.70 35.82
C LEU A 941 -2.67 -34.67 34.77
N TRP A 942 -3.85 -35.21 35.06
CA TRP A 942 -4.62 -36.20 34.30
C TRP A 942 -4.75 -35.83 32.80
N VAL A 943 -4.61 -34.54 32.49
CA VAL A 943 -4.67 -33.97 31.13
C VAL A 943 -3.46 -34.36 30.26
N LEU A 944 -2.25 -34.51 30.81
CA LEU A 944 -1.05 -34.87 30.03
C LEU A 944 -0.82 -36.38 29.92
N GLY A 945 -1.26 -37.16 30.91
CA GLY A 945 -1.25 -38.64 30.86
C GLY A 945 -2.18 -39.20 29.78
N SER A 946 -3.34 -38.57 29.58
CA SER A 946 -4.32 -38.95 28.54
C SER A 946 -3.86 -38.65 27.11
N ILE A 947 -2.85 -37.78 26.91
CA ILE A 947 -2.31 -37.46 25.58
C ILE A 947 -1.23 -38.47 25.15
N ARG A 948 -0.54 -39.09 26.12
CA ARG A 948 0.46 -40.15 25.86
C ARG A 948 -0.18 -41.47 25.39
N SER A 949 -1.48 -41.67 25.66
CA SER A 949 -2.23 -42.89 25.36
C SER A 949 -3.20 -42.79 24.16
N ARG A 950 -3.37 -41.62 23.53
CA ARG A 950 -4.15 -41.50 22.28
C ARG A 950 -3.28 -41.80 21.06
N PRO A 951 -3.73 -42.60 20.09
CA PRO A 951 -2.94 -42.85 18.90
C PRO A 951 -2.80 -41.54 18.11
N LEU A 952 -1.57 -41.13 17.78
CA LEU A 952 -1.26 -39.99 16.88
C LEU A 952 -2.14 -39.97 15.62
N PHE A 953 -2.60 -41.16 15.20
CA PHE A 953 -3.57 -41.37 14.14
C PHE A 953 -4.93 -40.68 14.38
N ALA A 954 -5.50 -40.73 15.59
CA ALA A 954 -6.78 -40.10 15.91
C ALA A 954 -6.69 -38.56 15.83
N VAL A 955 -5.57 -37.99 16.28
CA VAL A 955 -5.32 -36.54 16.17
C VAL A 955 -5.14 -36.13 14.70
N MET A 956 -4.45 -36.95 13.91
CA MET A 956 -4.32 -36.74 12.46
C MET A 956 -5.69 -36.79 11.76
N VAL A 957 -6.55 -37.77 12.06
CA VAL A 957 -7.91 -37.85 11.52
C VAL A 957 -8.73 -36.63 11.92
N LEU A 958 -8.67 -36.19 13.18
CA LEU A 958 -9.33 -34.96 13.62
C LEU A 958 -8.85 -33.73 12.84
N SER A 959 -7.54 -33.56 12.64
CA SER A 959 -6.98 -32.48 11.83
C SER A 959 -7.53 -32.51 10.41
N ILE A 960 -7.60 -33.69 9.78
CA ILE A 960 -8.13 -33.86 8.42
C ILE A 960 -9.61 -33.45 8.36
N LEU A 961 -10.43 -33.91 9.31
CA LEU A 961 -11.84 -33.55 9.38
C LEU A 961 -12.03 -32.03 9.52
N LEU A 962 -11.23 -31.38 10.38
CA LEU A 962 -11.27 -29.93 10.52
C LEU A 962 -10.93 -29.20 9.23
N VAL A 963 -9.95 -29.68 8.46
CA VAL A 963 -9.53 -29.05 7.20
C VAL A 963 -10.63 -29.12 6.13
N PHE A 964 -11.31 -30.26 6.00
CA PHE A 964 -12.30 -30.47 4.94
C PHE A 964 -13.71 -30.00 5.29
N PHE A 965 -14.08 -29.98 6.58
CA PHE A 965 -15.47 -29.72 6.99
C PHE A 965 -15.65 -28.47 7.85
N VAL A 966 -14.56 -27.86 8.36
CA VAL A 966 -14.66 -26.67 9.23
C VAL A 966 -13.85 -25.52 8.66
N HIS A 967 -12.52 -25.56 8.82
CA HIS A 967 -11.62 -24.55 8.28
C HIS A 967 -10.17 -25.07 8.24
N PRO A 968 -9.41 -24.88 7.15
CA PRO A 968 -8.04 -25.37 7.01
C PRO A 968 -7.08 -24.90 8.12
N ALA A 969 -7.19 -23.64 8.53
CA ALA A 969 -6.38 -23.08 9.63
C ALA A 969 -6.53 -23.87 10.94
N LEU A 970 -7.73 -24.36 11.29
CA LEU A 970 -7.95 -25.09 12.54
C LEU A 970 -7.24 -26.44 12.53
N GLY A 971 -7.24 -27.14 11.39
CA GLY A 971 -6.48 -28.38 11.24
C GLY A 971 -4.97 -28.17 11.40
N LEU A 972 -4.43 -27.07 10.85
CA LEU A 972 -3.02 -26.70 11.02
C LEU A 972 -2.70 -26.25 12.46
N ILE A 973 -3.61 -25.57 13.15
CA ILE A 973 -3.44 -25.23 14.57
C ILE A 973 -3.30 -26.50 15.42
N VAL A 974 -4.05 -27.56 15.12
CA VAL A 974 -3.87 -28.86 15.81
C VAL A 974 -2.46 -29.42 15.56
N VAL A 975 -1.92 -29.34 14.34
CA VAL A 975 -0.53 -29.74 14.03
C VAL A 975 0.48 -28.92 14.85
N VAL A 976 0.29 -27.60 14.94
CA VAL A 976 1.12 -26.70 15.75
C VAL A 976 1.08 -27.09 17.23
N LEU A 977 -0.10 -27.40 17.78
CA LEU A 977 -0.24 -27.86 19.16
C LEU A 977 0.46 -29.19 19.41
N VAL A 978 0.40 -30.13 18.45
CA VAL A 978 1.13 -31.41 18.53
C VAL A 978 2.64 -31.18 18.57
N HIS A 979 3.19 -30.37 17.67
CA HIS A 979 4.63 -30.04 17.69
C HIS A 979 5.04 -29.29 18.95
N THR A 980 4.20 -28.36 19.44
CA THR A 980 4.42 -27.65 20.71
C THR A 980 4.52 -28.64 21.87
N CYS A 981 3.61 -29.62 21.93
CA CYS A 981 3.61 -30.68 22.94
C CYS A 981 4.87 -31.55 22.84
N ASN A 982 5.27 -31.96 21.64
CA ASN A 982 6.49 -32.75 21.43
C ASN A 982 7.75 -32.00 21.89
N CYS A 983 7.90 -30.73 21.52
CA CYS A 983 9.01 -29.88 21.97
C CYS A 983 9.05 -29.76 23.50
N TYR A 984 7.89 -29.52 24.11
CA TYR A 984 7.75 -29.42 25.55
C TYR A 984 8.15 -30.71 26.27
N LEU A 985 7.68 -31.87 25.78
CA LEU A 985 8.02 -33.18 26.36
C LEU A 985 9.51 -33.48 26.26
N ALA A 986 10.14 -33.20 25.12
CA ALA A 986 11.57 -33.37 24.92
C ALA A 986 12.40 -32.51 25.90
N LEU A 987 12.06 -31.23 26.06
CA LEU A 987 12.71 -30.34 27.02
C LEU A 987 12.49 -30.77 28.48
N TYR A 988 11.27 -31.20 28.82
CA TYR A 988 10.97 -31.70 30.15
C TYR A 988 11.81 -32.95 30.49
N SER A 989 11.90 -33.91 29.56
CA SER A 989 12.75 -35.10 29.72
C SER A 989 14.24 -34.76 29.80
N HIS A 990 14.70 -33.77 29.04
CA HIS A 990 16.06 -33.26 29.13
C HIS A 990 16.36 -32.65 30.52
N GLN A 991 15.44 -31.86 31.10
CA GLN A 991 15.58 -31.29 32.44
C GLN A 991 15.59 -32.35 33.54
N GLN A 992 14.78 -33.40 33.39
CA GLN A 992 14.75 -34.53 34.31
C GLN A 992 16.10 -35.26 34.36
N GLN A 993 16.71 -35.51 33.19
CA GLN A 993 18.01 -36.18 33.06
C GLN A 993 19.18 -35.29 33.53
N ASN A 994 19.15 -33.99 33.23
CA ASN A 994 20.22 -33.06 33.61
C ASN A 994 20.37 -32.93 35.13
N ASN A 995 19.26 -32.95 35.87
CA ASN A 995 19.30 -32.92 37.34
C ASN A 995 19.71 -34.27 37.96
N PHE A 996 19.47 -35.39 37.28
CA PHE A 996 19.91 -36.70 37.75
C PHE A 996 21.44 -36.80 37.73
N MET A 997 22.07 -36.40 36.61
CA MET A 997 23.53 -36.29 36.47
C MET A 997 24.18 -35.36 37.50
N LEU A 998 23.62 -34.17 37.73
CA LEU A 998 24.11 -33.24 38.76
C LEU A 998 24.03 -33.81 40.20
N SER A 999 23.07 -34.70 40.47
CA SER A 999 22.99 -35.40 41.76
C SER A 999 23.95 -36.58 41.88
N SER A 1000 24.33 -37.18 40.74
CA SER A 1000 25.30 -38.27 40.66
C SER A 1000 26.74 -37.76 40.76
N ASP A 1001 27.06 -36.62 40.15
CA ASP A 1001 28.39 -35.99 40.25
C ASP A 1001 28.68 -35.49 41.69
N GLU A 1002 27.69 -34.96 42.42
CA GLU A 1002 27.83 -34.64 43.85
C GLU A 1002 28.00 -35.89 44.75
N ALA A 1003 27.60 -37.08 44.27
CA ALA A 1003 27.79 -38.35 44.98
C ALA A 1003 29.12 -39.04 44.61
N LEU A 1004 29.63 -38.81 43.40
CA LEU A 1004 30.88 -39.41 42.89
C LEU A 1004 32.13 -38.65 43.37
N ASP A 1005 32.02 -37.36 43.70
CA ASP A 1005 33.13 -36.53 44.22
C ASP A 1005 33.53 -36.85 45.67
N LYS A 1006 33.08 -37.99 46.22
CA LYS A 1006 33.42 -38.46 47.57
C LYS A 1006 34.17 -39.79 47.64
N GLN A 1007 34.38 -40.51 46.55
CA GLN A 1007 35.12 -41.78 46.62
C GLN A 1007 35.98 -42.05 45.37
N VAL A 1008 37.27 -42.30 45.63
CA VAL A 1008 38.29 -43.01 44.84
C VAL A 1008 39.34 -42.15 44.09
N PRO A 1009 40.66 -42.35 44.35
CA PRO A 1009 41.76 -41.81 43.54
C PRO A 1009 42.01 -42.67 42.28
N LEU A 1010 42.23 -42.03 41.13
CA LEU A 1010 42.46 -42.68 39.84
C LEU A 1010 43.95 -42.98 39.60
N GLU A 1011 44.28 -44.25 39.43
CA GLU A 1011 45.59 -44.74 38.98
C GLU A 1011 45.69 -44.64 37.44
N LYS A 1012 46.86 -44.24 36.94
CA LYS A 1012 47.15 -44.08 35.50
C LYS A 1012 47.48 -45.43 34.86
N VAL A 1013 46.84 -45.76 33.74
CA VAL A 1013 47.32 -46.77 32.79
C VAL A 1013 47.36 -46.16 31.39
N ASP A 1014 48.48 -46.39 30.71
CA ASP A 1014 48.88 -45.80 29.43
C ASP A 1014 48.36 -46.61 28.20
N ASN A 1015 48.42 -45.95 27.05
CA ASN A 1015 47.74 -46.22 25.76
C ASN A 1015 47.90 -47.62 25.10
N GLY A 1016 46.85 -48.01 24.36
CA GLY A 1016 46.89 -48.98 23.26
C GLY A 1016 45.81 -48.69 22.20
N GLN A 1017 46.24 -48.53 20.94
CA GLN A 1017 45.44 -48.16 19.75
C GLN A 1017 44.23 -49.09 19.49
N ILE A 1018 43.03 -48.52 19.36
CA ILE A 1018 41.88 -49.12 18.66
C ILE A 1018 41.17 -48.03 17.85
N ALA A 1019 40.80 -48.38 16.62
CA ALA A 1019 40.09 -47.54 15.64
C ALA A 1019 38.91 -46.76 16.23
N SER A 1020 38.74 -45.51 15.78
CA SER A 1020 37.67 -44.57 16.16
C SER A 1020 36.29 -45.25 16.26
N PRO A 1021 35.69 -45.38 17.45
CA PRO A 1021 34.29 -45.73 17.58
C PRO A 1021 33.45 -44.49 17.25
N LYS A 1022 32.38 -44.69 16.46
CA LYS A 1022 31.35 -43.66 16.22
C LYS A 1022 30.85 -43.11 17.58
N PRO A 1023 30.58 -41.80 17.70
CA PRO A 1023 30.22 -41.20 18.99
C PRO A 1023 28.92 -41.79 19.51
N ILE A 1024 28.98 -42.36 20.72
CA ILE A 1024 27.82 -42.85 21.48
C ILE A 1024 27.04 -41.62 21.97
N ILE A 1025 25.85 -41.36 21.41
CA ILE A 1025 25.01 -40.21 21.78
C ILE A 1025 24.31 -40.51 23.11
N SER A 1026 24.49 -39.65 24.12
CA SER A 1026 23.80 -39.77 25.42
C SER A 1026 22.28 -39.59 25.25
N PHE A 1027 21.47 -40.27 26.06
CA PHE A 1027 20.01 -40.09 26.06
C PHE A 1027 19.60 -38.62 26.26
N LYS A 1028 20.38 -37.86 27.04
CA LYS A 1028 20.20 -36.41 27.23
C LYS A 1028 20.35 -35.63 25.91
N ASP A 1029 21.35 -35.98 25.11
CA ASP A 1029 21.65 -35.33 23.84
C ASP A 1029 20.63 -35.73 22.77
N ALA A 1030 20.16 -36.98 22.78
CA ALA A 1030 19.06 -37.45 21.93
C ALA A 1030 17.75 -36.66 22.17
N GLN A 1031 17.40 -36.35 23.42
CA GLN A 1031 16.22 -35.50 23.72
C GLN A 1031 16.40 -34.07 23.19
N LEU A 1032 17.61 -33.53 23.24
CA LEU A 1032 17.91 -32.20 22.71
C LEU A 1032 17.86 -32.17 21.17
N GLU A 1033 18.32 -33.23 20.50
CA GLU A 1033 18.19 -33.39 19.04
C GLU A 1033 16.72 -33.46 18.60
N ILE A 1034 15.90 -34.24 19.31
CA ILE A 1034 14.45 -34.33 19.05
C ILE A 1034 13.80 -32.96 19.20
N PHE A 1035 14.17 -32.20 20.24
CA PHE A 1035 13.70 -30.82 20.43
C PHE A 1035 14.11 -29.93 19.24
N ASN A 1036 15.39 -29.92 18.87
CA ASN A 1036 15.92 -29.06 17.80
C ASN A 1036 15.20 -29.28 16.46
N TYR A 1037 14.99 -30.54 16.08
CA TYR A 1037 14.26 -30.88 14.86
C TYR A 1037 12.76 -30.52 14.95
N SER A 1038 12.11 -30.87 16.07
CA SER A 1038 10.69 -30.58 16.29
C SER A 1038 10.40 -29.07 16.34
N HIS A 1039 11.36 -28.27 16.81
CA HIS A 1039 11.25 -26.81 16.86
C HIS A 1039 11.26 -26.20 15.46
N GLY A 1040 12.09 -26.71 14.53
CA GLY A 1040 12.07 -26.29 13.12
C GLY A 1040 10.72 -26.58 12.46
N LEU A 1041 10.16 -27.78 12.66
CA LEU A 1041 8.82 -28.14 12.17
C LEU A 1041 7.73 -27.28 12.80
N LEU A 1042 7.80 -27.01 14.12
CA LEU A 1042 6.86 -26.14 14.82
C LEU A 1042 6.78 -24.76 14.15
N LEU A 1043 7.94 -24.15 13.86
CA LEU A 1043 7.99 -22.80 13.29
C LEU A 1043 7.43 -22.75 11.86
N VAL A 1044 7.74 -23.72 10.99
CA VAL A 1044 7.20 -23.75 9.61
C VAL A 1044 5.68 -23.87 9.62
N HIS A 1045 5.14 -24.80 10.42
CA HIS A 1045 3.69 -25.01 10.51
C HIS A 1045 3.00 -23.83 11.22
N LEU A 1046 3.67 -23.16 12.16
CA LEU A 1046 3.15 -21.95 12.80
C LEU A 1046 3.00 -20.81 11.78
N ILE A 1047 3.99 -20.56 10.92
CA ILE A 1047 3.89 -19.53 9.87
C ILE A 1047 2.82 -19.92 8.85
N ALA A 1048 2.76 -21.19 8.43
CA ALA A 1048 1.71 -21.66 7.51
C ALA A 1048 0.30 -21.47 8.11
N ALA A 1049 0.11 -21.80 9.40
CA ALA A 1049 -1.15 -21.53 10.09
C ALA A 1049 -1.44 -20.03 10.21
N ALA A 1050 -0.42 -19.20 10.51
CA ALA A 1050 -0.54 -17.76 10.63
C ALA A 1050 -1.00 -17.09 9.32
N MET A 1051 -0.53 -17.59 8.18
CA MET A 1051 -0.94 -17.11 6.85
C MET A 1051 -2.44 -17.33 6.56
N LEU A 1052 -3.09 -18.29 7.21
CA LEU A 1052 -4.54 -18.53 7.08
C LEU A 1052 -5.37 -17.83 8.17
N ILE A 1053 -4.76 -17.12 9.11
CA ILE A 1053 -5.50 -16.38 10.15
C ILE A 1053 -6.49 -15.37 9.54
N PRO A 1054 -6.15 -14.57 8.51
CA PRO A 1054 -7.12 -13.66 7.91
C PRO A 1054 -8.38 -14.38 7.43
N SER A 1055 -8.23 -15.50 6.72
CA SER A 1055 -9.37 -16.31 6.26
C SER A 1055 -10.18 -16.90 7.43
N LEU A 1056 -9.51 -17.32 8.50
CA LEU A 1056 -10.17 -17.84 9.71
C LEU A 1056 -10.99 -16.75 10.42
N VAL A 1057 -10.50 -15.51 10.45
CA VAL A 1057 -11.23 -14.36 11.01
C VAL A 1057 -12.50 -14.09 10.19
N ALA A 1058 -12.38 -14.07 8.86
CA ALA A 1058 -13.53 -13.88 7.97
C ALA A 1058 -14.56 -15.03 8.09
N TRP A 1059 -14.09 -16.28 8.21
CA TRP A 1059 -14.95 -17.43 8.48
C TRP A 1059 -15.65 -17.33 9.85
N GLY A 1060 -14.93 -16.89 10.89
CA GLY A 1060 -15.45 -16.74 12.24
C GLY A 1060 -16.62 -15.75 12.33
N GLN A 1061 -16.65 -14.72 11.49
CA GLN A 1061 -17.77 -13.78 11.39
C GLN A 1061 -19.06 -14.42 10.89
N ARG A 1062 -18.95 -15.52 10.14
CA ARG A 1062 -20.09 -16.25 9.55
C ARG A 1062 -20.64 -17.36 10.47
N LEU A 1063 -20.16 -17.47 11.71
CA LEU A 1063 -20.62 -18.49 12.66
C LEU A 1063 -22.12 -18.30 12.97
N GLY A 1064 -22.96 -19.20 12.45
CA GLY A 1064 -24.41 -19.15 12.60
C GLY A 1064 -25.17 -18.84 11.30
N MET A 1065 -24.47 -18.56 10.20
CA MET A 1065 -25.02 -18.46 8.85
C MET A 1065 -24.85 -19.79 8.09
N ASP A 1066 -25.49 -19.93 6.92
CA ASP A 1066 -25.39 -21.12 6.07
C ASP A 1066 -23.95 -21.62 5.94
N ARG A 1067 -23.69 -22.86 6.37
CA ARG A 1067 -22.33 -23.42 6.43
C ARG A 1067 -21.88 -23.87 5.04
N SER A 1068 -21.02 -23.08 4.40
CA SER A 1068 -20.27 -23.51 3.22
C SER A 1068 -19.04 -24.32 3.62
N LEU A 1069 -18.76 -25.40 2.89
CA LEU A 1069 -17.51 -26.15 3.05
C LEU A 1069 -16.30 -25.28 2.63
N PRO A 1070 -15.11 -25.50 3.24
CA PRO A 1070 -13.86 -24.90 2.77
C PRO A 1070 -13.58 -25.15 1.30
N TRP A 1071 -12.83 -24.24 0.67
CA TRP A 1071 -12.37 -24.43 -0.70
C TRP A 1071 -11.55 -25.71 -0.83
N PHE A 1072 -11.87 -26.51 -1.84
CA PHE A 1072 -11.19 -27.79 -2.09
C PHE A 1072 -9.68 -27.62 -2.28
N LEU A 1073 -9.24 -26.54 -2.92
CA LEU A 1073 -7.83 -26.22 -3.11
C LEU A 1073 -7.12 -26.00 -1.75
N ASP A 1074 -7.67 -25.13 -0.90
CA ASP A 1074 -7.08 -24.82 0.41
C ASP A 1074 -7.08 -26.06 1.31
N ALA A 1075 -8.15 -26.84 1.27
CA ALA A 1075 -8.27 -28.08 2.03
C ALA A 1075 -7.24 -29.13 1.56
N SER A 1076 -7.09 -29.32 0.26
CA SER A 1076 -6.15 -30.29 -0.32
C SER A 1076 -4.69 -29.93 -0.03
N LEU A 1077 -4.33 -28.64 -0.14
CA LEU A 1077 -2.99 -28.17 0.18
C LEU A 1077 -2.70 -28.30 1.68
N SER A 1078 -3.64 -27.91 2.54
CA SER A 1078 -3.50 -28.05 3.99
C SER A 1078 -3.44 -29.50 4.45
N PHE A 1079 -4.13 -30.41 3.76
CA PHE A 1079 -4.00 -31.84 3.96
C PHE A 1079 -2.57 -32.33 3.69
N GLY A 1080 -1.94 -31.90 2.59
CA GLY A 1080 -0.54 -32.16 2.33
C GLY A 1080 0.38 -31.63 3.43
N ILE A 1081 0.09 -30.46 3.99
CA ILE A 1081 0.85 -29.90 5.12
C ILE A 1081 0.66 -30.74 6.40
N ILE A 1082 -0.55 -31.22 6.68
CA ILE A 1082 -0.81 -32.15 7.79
C ILE A 1082 0.02 -33.43 7.62
N LEU A 1083 0.08 -33.98 6.41
CA LEU A 1083 0.92 -35.14 6.12
C LEU A 1083 2.40 -34.82 6.39
N HIS A 1084 2.91 -33.67 5.97
CA HIS A 1084 4.26 -33.24 6.32
C HIS A 1084 4.48 -33.17 7.85
N GLY A 1085 3.53 -32.62 8.61
CA GLY A 1085 3.62 -32.52 10.07
C GLY A 1085 3.66 -33.88 10.79
N PHE A 1086 2.73 -34.80 10.49
CA PHE A 1086 2.61 -36.10 11.18
C PHE A 1086 3.50 -37.20 10.59
N VAL A 1087 3.67 -37.20 9.27
CA VAL A 1087 4.48 -38.18 8.54
C VAL A 1087 5.93 -37.71 8.40
N GLY A 1088 6.24 -36.42 8.56
CA GLY A 1088 7.62 -35.94 8.66
C GLY A 1088 8.24 -36.10 10.06
N SER A 1089 7.43 -36.08 11.13
CA SER A 1089 7.93 -35.99 12.51
C SER A 1089 8.66 -37.23 13.07
N LYS A 1090 8.78 -38.33 12.30
CA LYS A 1090 9.60 -39.49 12.70
C LYS A 1090 10.64 -39.74 11.61
N LEU A 1091 11.83 -39.16 11.76
CA LEU A 1091 12.96 -39.43 10.87
C LEU A 1091 13.64 -40.76 11.26
N ASP A 1092 12.90 -41.86 11.15
CA ASP A 1092 13.46 -43.20 11.38
C ASP A 1092 14.02 -43.83 10.09
N VAL A 1093 14.14 -43.05 9.00
CA VAL A 1093 14.38 -43.58 7.66
C VAL A 1093 15.49 -42.77 6.95
N ASN A 1094 16.70 -43.33 6.89
CA ASN A 1094 17.79 -42.88 6.01
C ASN A 1094 17.61 -43.53 4.63
N THR A 1095 16.56 -43.19 3.89
CA THR A 1095 16.37 -43.63 2.50
C THR A 1095 16.66 -42.50 1.52
N PRO A 1096 17.46 -42.74 0.47
CA PRO A 1096 17.65 -41.78 -0.62
C PRO A 1096 16.33 -41.56 -1.40
N LEU A 1097 15.96 -40.30 -1.65
CA LEU A 1097 14.68 -39.92 -2.28
C LEU A 1097 14.72 -39.94 -3.83
N VAL A 1098 15.88 -39.71 -4.47
CA VAL A 1098 16.02 -39.73 -5.94
C VAL A 1098 17.28 -40.48 -6.33
N PRO A 1099 17.18 -41.63 -7.02
CA PRO A 1099 18.34 -42.27 -7.62
C PRO A 1099 18.72 -41.51 -8.90
N PHE A 1100 19.91 -40.91 -8.94
CA PHE A 1100 20.48 -40.44 -10.22
C PHE A 1100 21.08 -41.64 -10.97
N PRO A 1101 20.72 -41.89 -12.24
CA PRO A 1101 21.32 -42.97 -13.00
C PRO A 1101 22.81 -42.67 -13.23
N GLY A 1102 23.70 -43.51 -12.68
CA GLY A 1102 25.14 -43.50 -13.01
C GLY A 1102 26.14 -43.15 -11.90
N SER A 1103 25.73 -42.88 -10.66
CA SER A 1103 26.69 -42.69 -9.54
C SER A 1103 26.14 -43.19 -8.20
N PRO A 1104 26.78 -44.17 -7.53
CA PRO A 1104 26.32 -44.74 -6.26
C PRO A 1104 26.49 -43.82 -5.03
N ASN A 1105 27.00 -42.59 -5.20
CA ASN A 1105 27.26 -41.63 -4.11
C ASN A 1105 26.43 -40.33 -4.19
N ASN A 1106 25.53 -40.16 -5.15
CA ASN A 1106 24.79 -38.92 -5.40
C ASN A 1106 23.28 -39.04 -5.18
N ASP A 1107 22.90 -39.70 -4.09
CA ASP A 1107 21.50 -39.83 -3.73
C ASP A 1107 20.94 -38.53 -3.13
N ALA A 1108 19.87 -37.99 -3.71
CA ALA A 1108 19.21 -36.80 -3.18
C ALA A 1108 18.33 -37.17 -1.97
N GLY A 1109 18.65 -36.67 -0.77
CA GLY A 1109 17.89 -36.89 0.46
C GLY A 1109 16.77 -35.86 0.71
N LEU A 1110 16.19 -35.89 1.92
CA LEU A 1110 15.16 -34.94 2.35
C LEU A 1110 15.70 -33.50 2.38
N SER A 1111 17.00 -33.32 2.63
CA SER A 1111 17.66 -32.01 2.56
C SER A 1111 17.51 -31.39 1.16
N PHE A 1112 17.62 -32.18 0.08
CA PHE A 1112 17.46 -31.68 -1.28
C PHE A 1112 16.03 -31.20 -1.56
N VAL A 1113 15.03 -31.93 -1.07
CA VAL A 1113 13.61 -31.54 -1.20
C VAL A 1113 13.33 -30.24 -0.46
N TYR A 1114 13.85 -30.09 0.77
CA TYR A 1114 13.74 -28.81 1.49
C TYR A 1114 14.46 -27.67 0.78
N ALA A 1115 15.61 -27.92 0.15
CA ALA A 1115 16.33 -26.91 -0.62
C ALA A 1115 15.51 -26.41 -1.84
N LEU A 1116 14.92 -27.34 -2.61
CA LEU A 1116 14.09 -26.99 -3.76
C LEU A 1116 12.81 -26.25 -3.35
N ALA A 1117 12.16 -26.70 -2.27
CA ALA A 1117 10.99 -26.05 -1.71
C ALA A 1117 11.32 -24.65 -1.17
N ALA A 1118 12.49 -24.47 -0.56
CA ALA A 1118 12.99 -23.17 -0.11
C ALA A 1118 13.24 -22.23 -1.29
N LEU A 1119 13.85 -22.71 -2.38
CA LEU A 1119 14.04 -21.93 -3.60
C LEU A 1119 12.70 -21.49 -4.20
N TYR A 1120 11.74 -22.41 -4.34
CA TYR A 1120 10.40 -22.07 -4.82
C TYR A 1120 9.70 -21.03 -3.93
N SER A 1121 9.82 -21.18 -2.61
CA SER A 1121 9.24 -20.23 -1.63
C SER A 1121 9.90 -18.86 -1.70
N TYR A 1122 11.21 -18.81 -1.96
CA TYR A 1122 11.96 -17.58 -2.18
C TYR A 1122 11.44 -16.86 -3.44
N LEU A 1123 11.30 -17.58 -4.56
CA LEU A 1123 10.78 -17.02 -5.81
C LEU A 1123 9.31 -16.57 -5.67
N ALA A 1124 8.50 -17.30 -4.90
CA ALA A 1124 7.13 -16.89 -4.57
C ALA A 1124 7.08 -15.59 -3.77
N GLY A 1125 8.03 -15.39 -2.84
CA GLY A 1125 8.21 -14.14 -2.10
C GLY A 1125 8.55 -12.97 -3.03
N LEU A 1126 9.53 -13.13 -3.93
CA LEU A 1126 9.90 -12.12 -4.93
C LEU A 1126 8.74 -11.76 -5.87
N ALA A 1127 7.87 -12.73 -6.17
CA ALA A 1127 6.66 -12.52 -6.97
C ALA A 1127 5.48 -11.90 -6.18
N LEU A 1128 5.68 -11.51 -4.91
CA LEU A 1128 4.65 -11.01 -3.98
C LEU A 1128 3.44 -11.94 -3.84
N ALA A 1129 3.66 -13.25 -3.97
CA ALA A 1129 2.61 -14.27 -3.95
C ALA A 1129 2.90 -15.35 -2.89
N PRO A 1130 3.00 -14.99 -1.59
CA PRO A 1130 3.42 -15.92 -0.55
C PRO A 1130 2.46 -17.11 -0.38
N TYR A 1131 1.17 -16.99 -0.75
CA TYR A 1131 0.23 -18.12 -0.77
C TYR A 1131 0.74 -19.33 -1.58
N ARG A 1132 1.61 -19.13 -2.57
CA ARG A 1132 2.15 -20.22 -3.41
C ARG A 1132 2.98 -21.22 -2.59
N VAL A 1133 3.54 -20.79 -1.46
CA VAL A 1133 4.35 -21.63 -0.55
C VAL A 1133 3.57 -22.87 -0.06
N PHE A 1134 2.23 -22.80 0.02
CA PHE A 1134 1.40 -23.96 0.35
C PHE A 1134 1.58 -25.12 -0.63
N HIS A 1135 1.82 -24.85 -1.91
CA HIS A 1135 2.12 -25.90 -2.89
C HIS A 1135 3.41 -26.63 -2.55
N ALA A 1136 4.47 -25.90 -2.20
CA ALA A 1136 5.75 -26.49 -1.83
C ALA A 1136 5.63 -27.36 -0.57
N LEU A 1137 4.97 -26.85 0.49
CA LEU A 1137 4.76 -27.60 1.73
C LEU A 1137 3.89 -28.85 1.52
N ALA A 1138 2.83 -28.75 0.71
CA ALA A 1138 1.98 -29.88 0.38
C ALA A 1138 2.72 -30.98 -0.41
N ILE A 1139 3.57 -30.59 -1.36
CA ILE A 1139 4.41 -31.51 -2.13
C ILE A 1139 5.40 -32.24 -1.21
N ILE A 1140 6.03 -31.55 -0.26
CA ILE A 1140 6.89 -32.20 0.75
C ILE A 1140 6.10 -33.28 1.51
N GLY A 1141 4.89 -32.96 1.96
CA GLY A 1141 4.03 -33.92 2.67
C GLY A 1141 3.64 -35.13 1.82
N ALA A 1142 3.30 -34.91 0.55
CA ALA A 1142 3.01 -35.99 -0.39
C ALA A 1142 4.23 -36.90 -0.62
N LEU A 1143 5.39 -36.31 -0.90
CA LEU A 1143 6.65 -37.03 -1.12
C LEU A 1143 7.01 -37.87 0.11
N THR A 1144 7.11 -37.24 1.29
CA THR A 1144 7.44 -37.95 2.55
C THR A 1144 6.47 -39.11 2.85
N THR A 1145 5.19 -38.98 2.50
CA THR A 1145 4.20 -40.05 2.63
C THR A 1145 4.46 -41.21 1.68
N VAL A 1146 4.71 -40.93 0.40
CA VAL A 1146 5.04 -41.94 -0.61
C VAL A 1146 6.28 -42.73 -0.19
N PHE A 1147 7.34 -42.05 0.26
CA PHE A 1147 8.57 -42.72 0.70
C PHE A 1147 8.34 -43.63 1.91
N ARG A 1148 7.55 -43.20 2.89
CA ARG A 1148 7.21 -44.06 4.02
C ARG A 1148 6.43 -45.31 3.61
N ILE A 1149 5.58 -45.23 2.59
CA ILE A 1149 4.85 -46.38 2.05
C ILE A 1149 5.82 -47.33 1.34
N LEU A 1150 6.75 -46.79 0.54
CA LEU A 1150 7.78 -47.57 -0.16
C LEU A 1150 8.74 -48.26 0.82
N ASP A 1151 9.22 -47.57 1.85
CA ASP A 1151 10.07 -48.14 2.90
C ASP A 1151 9.36 -49.27 3.66
N ARG A 1152 8.08 -49.09 4.03
CA ARG A 1152 7.29 -50.18 4.63
C ARG A 1152 7.16 -51.39 3.71
N ARG A 1153 6.98 -51.18 2.40
CA ARG A 1153 6.88 -52.25 1.41
C ARG A 1153 8.22 -52.95 1.19
N GLY A 1154 9.33 -52.22 1.19
CA GLY A 1154 10.68 -52.78 1.11
C GLY A 1154 11.03 -53.63 2.34
N ARG A 1155 10.67 -53.15 3.54
CA ARG A 1155 10.81 -53.93 4.80
C ARG A 1155 10.04 -55.25 4.78
N MET A 1156 8.85 -55.28 4.18
CA MET A 1156 8.09 -56.53 4.01
C MET A 1156 8.70 -57.48 2.97
N LYS A 1157 9.57 -56.99 2.08
CA LYS A 1157 10.25 -57.78 1.06
C LYS A 1157 11.63 -58.32 1.51
N GLY A 1158 12.11 -57.98 2.70
CA GLY A 1158 13.32 -58.57 3.28
C GLY A 1158 14.66 -57.98 2.82
N ASP A 1159 14.68 -56.85 2.09
CA ASP A 1159 15.91 -56.16 1.71
C ASP A 1159 16.53 -55.42 2.91
N TYR A 1160 17.38 -56.11 3.68
CA TYR A 1160 18.13 -55.54 4.80
C TYR A 1160 19.41 -54.85 4.30
N SER A 1161 19.31 -53.61 3.80
CA SER A 1161 20.49 -52.73 3.59
C SER A 1161 20.35 -51.35 4.24
N LEU A 1162 19.41 -51.17 5.17
CA LEU A 1162 19.07 -49.85 5.73
C LEU A 1162 19.84 -49.56 7.04
N ARG A 1163 20.82 -48.65 6.96
CA ARG A 1163 21.52 -48.07 8.13
C ARG A 1163 20.52 -47.31 9.01
N ARG A 1164 20.16 -47.86 10.17
CA ARG A 1164 19.49 -47.12 11.26
C ARG A 1164 20.50 -46.59 12.27
N ARG A 1165 20.24 -45.38 12.78
CA ARG A 1165 20.85 -44.88 14.02
C ARG A 1165 20.23 -45.63 15.21
N HIS A 1166 21.04 -46.36 15.97
CA HIS A 1166 20.61 -47.04 17.20
C HIS A 1166 20.80 -46.10 18.40
N PHE A 1167 19.70 -45.74 19.07
CA PHE A 1167 19.74 -45.09 20.38
C PHE A 1167 19.63 -46.16 21.47
N HIS A 1168 20.69 -46.37 22.26
CA HIS A 1168 20.63 -47.29 23.40
C HIS A 1168 20.00 -46.59 24.61
N ARG A 1169 19.01 -47.26 25.21
CA ARG A 1169 18.34 -46.86 26.46
C ARG A 1169 18.94 -47.76 27.56
N HIS A 1170 19.86 -47.22 28.35
CA HIS A 1170 20.33 -47.84 29.59
C HIS A 1170 19.63 -47.20 30.79
#